data_AF-A0A7K8MUK8-F1
#
_entry.id   AF-A0A7K8MUK8-F1
#
_cell.length_a   1.000
_cell.length_b   1.000
_cell.length_c   1.000
_cell.angle_alpha   90.00
_cell.angle_beta   90.00
_cell.angle_gamma   90.00
#
_symmetry.space_group_name_H-M   'P 1'
#
loop_
_entity.id
_entity.type
_entity.pdbx_description
1 polymer ?
#
loop_
_entity_poly.entity_id
_entity_poly.type
_entity_poly.pdbx_seq_one_letter_code
_entity_poly.pdbx_strand_id
1 'polypeptide(L)'
;MAGLVNNLLILFLVFQNSCLGFRSPLSVFKRYKDTTRSLSNECLGSNRPVISLGLSDFALDIRMPGVTPKQSDTYLCMSVPLLVDDEAYVVDFKPHASMDTVHHMLLFGCNEPSSTESYWDCDEGTCKDKSNILYAWARNAPPTRLPKGVGFRVGGETGSKYFVLQVHYGDISAFRDKHKDCSGVTLHLTRQKQPLIAGMYLMMSVNTVIPPGEKVVDADIACHYKRFPMHLFAYRVHTHRLGKIVSGYRVRNGQWTLIGRQSPQLPQAFYPVEHPVDVRFDDILAARCVFSGEGRTTETHIGGTANDEMCNFYIMYYMEAKHAVSYMTCTQNANPEMFRNIPQEANIPILVESDMLKMTHGHHEESKDADKSSLLQQPKREEEEVLDQGDFYSLLSKLLGEREDVVHVHKYNPTEKAESDLVAEIANVVQKKDLAREVTNHDERGNAILVRDRIHKFHRLESTLRPPENRHFSLQQPKHGEGSWEKEHTGDFHIEEVVDWPGLDLKLGQVSGLALDPENNLVIFHRGDHVWDENSFDSKFVYQQRGVGPIEQNTILVLNPSNAQLLHSMGKNLFYLPHGLSIDKNGNYWVTDVALHQVFKLGADDKEPLLILGTALQPGSDKNHFCQPTDVAVDPITGSIYVSDGYCNSRIVRFSPNGLYIQQWGEETSLDGAKPGQFHIPHSLALIPDFSQLCVADRENGRIQCFRLETGEFIREIKHKSFGRELFAISYVPGGLLFAVNGMPYPGETEPVQGFVMNFSTGEIIDTFSPVRKTFEMPHDVVASEDKTVFVGDVHARAVWKFTSTEKMEHRSVKKAGIEVQEVKETIIETSLKNNPESKQPLKKEEKQHVVQQASTGVSFVLITTLLVIPVVVLLAILVFIRWRKTTVYGADAEHKLDSSSGRILGRLRGKGGGGLNLGNFFASHKGYSRKGFDRLSTEGSDQEKDEDDGTDSEEEYSAPPPPPAPSSS
;
A
#
# COMPACT_ATOMS: atom_id res chain seq x y z
N MET A 1 -30.57 -45.34 -61.48
CA MET A 1 -31.48 -46.41 -61.98
C MET A 1 -31.76 -47.35 -60.81
N ALA A 2 -32.97 -47.59 -60.34
CA ALA A 2 -34.23 -46.82 -60.43
C ALA A 2 -35.20 -47.35 -59.36
N GLY A 3 -36.06 -46.49 -58.80
CA GLY A 3 -37.06 -46.86 -57.79
C GLY A 3 -36.59 -46.71 -56.34
N LEU A 4 -37.43 -46.28 -55.39
CA LEU A 4 -38.75 -45.66 -55.60
C LEU A 4 -39.09 -44.75 -54.40
N VAL A 5 -39.01 -43.43 -54.60
CA VAL A 5 -39.44 -42.41 -53.63
C VAL A 5 -40.90 -42.09 -53.90
N ASN A 6 -41.72 -41.96 -52.86
CA ASN A 6 -43.12 -41.55 -52.96
C ASN A 6 -43.52 -40.66 -51.77
N ASN A 7 -44.62 -39.92 -51.93
CA ASN A 7 -45.24 -39.02 -50.95
C ASN A 7 -44.47 -37.75 -50.58
N LEU A 8 -44.45 -36.79 -51.52
CA LEU A 8 -44.58 -35.36 -51.19
C LEU A 8 -45.62 -34.73 -52.15
N LEU A 9 -46.23 -33.60 -51.75
CA LEU A 9 -47.34 -32.91 -52.41
C LEU A 9 -48.68 -33.68 -52.51
N ILE A 10 -49.62 -33.35 -51.63
CA ILE A 10 -50.85 -32.68 -52.08
C ILE A 10 -50.89 -31.31 -51.37
N LEU A 11 -51.27 -30.27 -52.10
CA LEU A 11 -51.18 -28.87 -51.69
C LEU A 11 -52.53 -28.33 -51.16
N PHE A 12 -52.48 -27.16 -50.54
CA PHE A 12 -53.57 -26.19 -50.35
C PHE A 12 -54.74 -26.31 -51.35
N LEU A 13 -55.99 -26.36 -50.86
CA LEU A 13 -57.17 -25.57 -51.33
C LEU A 13 -58.52 -26.08 -50.77
N VAL A 14 -59.11 -25.39 -49.78
CA VAL A 14 -60.58 -25.23 -49.58
C VAL A 14 -60.83 -23.86 -48.93
N PHE A 15 -61.95 -23.20 -49.26
CA PHE A 15 -62.31 -21.83 -48.83
C PHE A 15 -63.55 -21.79 -47.89
N GLN A 16 -63.60 -20.75 -47.05
CA GLN A 16 -64.79 -19.98 -46.58
C GLN A 16 -65.98 -20.64 -45.83
N ASN A 17 -66.25 -20.07 -44.64
CA ASN A 17 -67.50 -19.34 -44.33
C ASN A 17 -67.22 -18.38 -43.13
N SER A 18 -67.53 -17.08 -43.16
CA SER A 18 -68.87 -16.43 -42.98
C SER A 18 -69.39 -16.61 -41.53
N CYS A 19 -69.62 -15.57 -40.70
CA CYS A 19 -70.37 -14.33 -40.98
C CYS A 19 -70.04 -13.12 -40.06
N LEU A 20 -70.28 -11.90 -40.59
CA LEU A 20 -70.80 -10.66 -39.96
C LEU A 20 -70.08 -10.00 -38.74
N GLY A 21 -69.64 -8.74 -38.91
CA GLY A 21 -69.21 -7.82 -37.83
C GLY A 21 -68.75 -6.45 -38.36
N PHE A 22 -69.58 -5.41 -38.25
CA PHE A 22 -69.48 -4.16 -39.04
C PHE A 22 -68.48 -3.10 -38.50
N ARG A 23 -67.72 -2.48 -39.43
CA ARG A 23 -67.22 -1.06 -39.45
C ARG A 23 -66.46 -0.42 -38.27
N SER A 24 -65.34 0.21 -38.62
CA SER A 24 -64.85 1.48 -38.02
C SER A 24 -65.53 2.69 -38.73
N PRO A 25 -65.46 3.99 -38.28
CA PRO A 25 -64.26 4.67 -37.76
C PRO A 25 -64.42 5.64 -36.56
N LEU A 26 -63.27 6.00 -35.96
CA LEU A 26 -62.91 7.27 -35.29
C LEU A 26 -63.96 8.04 -34.43
N SER A 27 -63.87 7.90 -33.10
CA SER A 27 -64.00 9.03 -32.16
C SER A 27 -63.41 8.77 -30.76
N VAL A 28 -62.17 9.23 -30.53
CA VAL A 28 -61.69 10.02 -29.37
C VAL A 28 -62.16 9.68 -27.92
N PHE A 29 -61.16 9.43 -27.04
CA PHE A 29 -61.16 9.45 -25.55
C PHE A 29 -62.24 8.71 -24.74
N LYS A 30 -61.79 7.78 -23.86
CA LYS A 30 -61.47 8.10 -22.45
C LYS A 30 -60.58 7.03 -21.79
N ARG A 31 -59.77 7.42 -20.79
CA ARG A 31 -58.88 6.52 -20.03
C ARG A 31 -59.66 5.42 -19.29
N TYR A 32 -59.16 4.18 -19.32
CA TYR A 32 -59.17 3.33 -18.14
C TYR A 32 -57.78 2.78 -17.87
N LYS A 33 -57.45 2.64 -16.58
CA LYS A 33 -56.10 2.42 -16.07
C LYS A 33 -55.78 0.94 -16.03
N ASP A 34 -55.05 0.45 -17.03
CA ASP A 34 -54.71 -0.96 -17.13
C ASP A 34 -53.87 -1.40 -15.92
N THR A 35 -54.49 -2.17 -15.03
CA THR A 35 -53.88 -2.62 -13.76
C THR A 35 -53.59 -4.11 -13.85
N THR A 36 -53.02 -4.52 -14.98
CA THR A 36 -52.64 -5.90 -15.31
C THR A 36 -51.28 -6.24 -14.68
N ARG A 37 -51.32 -6.48 -13.36
CA ARG A 37 -50.19 -6.86 -12.50
C ARG A 37 -49.56 -8.19 -12.92
N SER A 38 -48.67 -8.14 -13.92
CA SER A 38 -47.89 -9.27 -14.43
C SER A 38 -46.79 -9.67 -13.43
N LEU A 39 -47.19 -10.32 -12.34
CA LEU A 39 -46.32 -10.72 -11.24
C LEU A 39 -45.53 -12.00 -11.58
N SER A 40 -44.54 -11.87 -12.45
CA SER A 40 -43.58 -12.92 -12.79
C SER A 40 -42.47 -12.99 -11.74
N ASN A 41 -42.55 -13.95 -10.82
CA ASN A 41 -41.46 -14.25 -9.88
C ASN A 41 -40.24 -14.82 -10.62
N GLU A 42 -39.30 -13.97 -11.07
CA GLU A 42 -38.02 -14.41 -11.67
C GLU A 42 -37.11 -15.18 -10.70
N CYS A 43 -37.41 -15.17 -9.40
CA CYS A 43 -36.70 -15.92 -8.35
C CYS A 43 -36.81 -17.47 -8.44
N LEU A 44 -37.08 -18.04 -9.62
CA LEU A 44 -37.31 -19.47 -9.82
C LEU A 44 -36.26 -20.13 -10.73
N GLY A 45 -35.25 -20.72 -10.10
CA GLY A 45 -35.08 -22.17 -10.29
C GLY A 45 -33.99 -22.68 -11.23
N SER A 46 -32.88 -21.96 -11.44
CA SER A 46 -31.65 -22.64 -11.88
C SER A 46 -30.83 -23.12 -10.67
N ASN A 47 -30.83 -24.43 -10.41
CA ASN A 47 -29.87 -25.07 -9.50
C ASN A 47 -28.46 -25.19 -10.12
N ARG A 48 -28.15 -24.40 -11.15
CA ARG A 48 -26.84 -24.25 -11.78
C ARG A 48 -26.58 -22.75 -11.99
N PRO A 49 -25.72 -22.11 -11.19
CA PRO A 49 -25.33 -20.72 -11.44
C PRO A 49 -24.46 -20.59 -12.71
N VAL A 50 -23.99 -21.71 -13.27
CA VAL A 50 -23.20 -21.77 -14.51
C VAL A 50 -24.07 -22.24 -15.69
N ILE A 51 -24.11 -21.43 -16.74
CA ILE A 51 -24.64 -21.81 -18.05
C ILE A 51 -23.43 -21.96 -19.00
N SER A 52 -23.14 -23.18 -19.46
CA SER A 52 -22.11 -23.37 -20.50
C SER A 52 -22.57 -22.74 -21.82
N LEU A 53 -21.72 -21.90 -22.40
CA LEU A 53 -21.91 -21.26 -23.71
C LEU A 53 -21.04 -21.90 -24.79
N GLY A 54 -20.07 -22.74 -24.40
CA GLY A 54 -19.20 -23.50 -25.29
C GLY A 54 -18.18 -24.34 -24.50
N LEU A 55 -17.15 -24.83 -25.19
CA LEU A 55 -16.06 -25.62 -24.58
C LEU A 55 -15.16 -24.78 -23.65
N SER A 56 -14.98 -23.49 -23.96
CA SER A 56 -14.15 -22.53 -23.22
C SER A 56 -14.95 -21.52 -22.41
N ASP A 57 -16.25 -21.38 -22.69
CA ASP A 57 -17.05 -20.21 -22.37
C ASP A 57 -18.26 -20.58 -21.51
N PHE A 58 -18.53 -19.75 -20.50
CA PHE A 58 -19.61 -19.97 -19.55
C PHE A 58 -20.14 -18.64 -19.01
N ALA A 59 -21.45 -18.56 -18.80
CA ALA A 59 -22.05 -17.48 -18.03
C ALA A 59 -22.16 -17.87 -16.55
N LEU A 60 -21.95 -16.91 -15.66
CA LEU A 60 -22.15 -17.02 -14.21
C LEU A 60 -23.24 -16.05 -13.77
N ASP A 61 -24.36 -16.57 -13.26
CA ASP A 61 -25.46 -15.78 -12.71
C ASP A 61 -25.20 -15.45 -11.23
N ILE A 62 -25.03 -14.16 -10.92
CA ILE A 62 -24.84 -13.64 -9.57
C ILE A 62 -26.07 -12.81 -9.20
N ARG A 63 -26.96 -13.38 -8.38
CA ARG A 63 -28.27 -12.79 -8.03
C ARG A 63 -28.51 -12.83 -6.53
N MET A 64 -29.22 -11.83 -6.01
CA MET A 64 -29.71 -11.83 -4.63
C MET A 64 -30.62 -13.05 -4.36
N PRO A 65 -30.52 -13.72 -3.18
CA PRO A 65 -31.20 -14.99 -2.89
C PRO A 65 -32.69 -14.83 -2.52
N GLY A 66 -33.43 -14.01 -3.27
CA GLY A 66 -34.83 -13.72 -2.99
C GLY A 66 -34.99 -12.85 -1.75
N VAL A 67 -34.36 -11.69 -1.71
CA VAL A 67 -34.37 -10.79 -0.55
C VAL A 67 -35.65 -9.95 -0.49
N THR A 68 -35.98 -9.43 0.69
CA THR A 68 -37.07 -8.46 0.87
C THR A 68 -36.58 -7.34 1.81
N PRO A 69 -36.07 -6.23 1.25
CA PRO A 69 -35.66 -5.04 2.01
C PRO A 69 -36.78 -4.52 2.91
N LYS A 70 -36.40 -3.99 4.08
CA LYS A 70 -37.33 -3.55 5.13
C LYS A 70 -37.37 -2.03 5.34
N GLN A 71 -36.36 -1.31 4.86
CA GLN A 71 -36.21 0.14 4.97
C GLN A 71 -35.80 0.70 3.59
N SER A 72 -36.07 1.97 3.33
CA SER A 72 -35.50 2.65 2.16
C SER A 72 -33.97 2.80 2.32
N ASP A 73 -33.27 3.06 1.23
CA ASP A 73 -31.81 3.20 1.16
C ASP A 73 -31.02 2.03 1.80
N THR A 74 -31.53 0.79 1.70
CA THR A 74 -30.86 -0.42 2.22
C THR A 74 -29.80 -0.96 1.25
N TYR A 75 -28.60 -1.29 1.73
CA TYR A 75 -27.53 -1.90 0.95
C TYR A 75 -27.37 -3.38 1.33
N LEU A 76 -27.69 -4.31 0.42
CA LEU A 76 -27.48 -5.74 0.65
C LEU A 76 -26.30 -6.26 -0.16
N CYS A 77 -25.48 -7.09 0.47
CA CYS A 77 -24.29 -7.71 -0.10
C CYS A 77 -24.46 -9.24 -0.14
N MET A 78 -23.96 -9.89 -1.20
CA MET A 78 -23.89 -11.36 -1.30
C MET A 78 -22.66 -11.79 -2.09
N SER A 79 -22.14 -13.00 -1.83
CA SER A 79 -20.94 -13.52 -2.49
C SER A 79 -21.17 -14.81 -3.26
N VAL A 80 -20.46 -14.99 -4.37
CA VAL A 80 -20.40 -16.23 -5.16
C VAL A 80 -18.92 -16.60 -5.39
N PRO A 81 -18.47 -17.82 -5.03
CA PRO A 81 -17.12 -18.27 -5.37
C PRO A 81 -16.97 -18.45 -6.88
N LEU A 82 -15.77 -18.20 -7.40
CA LEU A 82 -15.42 -18.58 -8.76
C LEU A 82 -15.42 -20.11 -8.87
N LEU A 83 -16.15 -20.66 -9.84
CA LEU A 83 -16.36 -22.11 -9.98
C LEU A 83 -15.31 -22.79 -10.86
N VAL A 84 -14.13 -22.15 -10.99
CA VAL A 84 -12.91 -22.67 -11.61
C VAL A 84 -11.71 -22.18 -10.80
N ASP A 85 -10.79 -23.08 -10.48
CA ASP A 85 -9.52 -22.70 -9.84
C ASP A 85 -8.53 -22.09 -10.86
N ASP A 86 -8.68 -22.44 -12.14
CA ASP A 86 -7.89 -21.94 -13.27
C ASP A 86 -8.09 -20.43 -13.54
N GLU A 87 -7.13 -19.82 -14.23
CA GLU A 87 -7.25 -18.44 -14.74
C GLU A 87 -8.41 -18.34 -15.76
N ALA A 88 -9.33 -17.39 -15.54
CA ALA A 88 -10.45 -17.07 -16.43
C ALA A 88 -10.56 -15.56 -16.66
N TYR A 89 -11.33 -15.17 -17.68
CA TYR A 89 -11.49 -13.77 -18.08
C TYR A 89 -12.97 -13.38 -18.17
N VAL A 90 -13.37 -12.36 -17.42
CA VAL A 90 -14.71 -11.76 -17.54
C VAL A 90 -14.71 -10.81 -18.74
N VAL A 91 -15.55 -11.09 -19.74
CA VAL A 91 -15.55 -10.41 -21.05
C VAL A 91 -16.84 -9.65 -21.39
N ASP A 92 -17.95 -9.90 -20.68
CA ASP A 92 -19.16 -9.06 -20.75
C ASP A 92 -19.96 -9.08 -19.43
N PHE A 93 -20.76 -8.04 -19.21
CA PHE A 93 -21.59 -7.83 -18.01
C PHE A 93 -23.03 -7.52 -18.41
N LYS A 94 -23.97 -8.37 -17.99
CA LYS A 94 -25.39 -8.19 -18.25
C LYS A 94 -26.15 -7.90 -16.95
N PRO A 95 -26.59 -6.65 -16.71
CA PRO A 95 -27.34 -6.30 -15.50
C PRO A 95 -28.77 -6.84 -15.55
N HIS A 96 -29.27 -7.25 -14.39
CA HIS A 96 -30.63 -7.73 -14.17
C HIS A 96 -31.17 -7.06 -12.89
N ALA A 97 -31.73 -5.85 -13.03
CA ALA A 97 -32.21 -5.06 -11.91
C ALA A 97 -33.73 -4.84 -11.96
N SER A 98 -34.41 -5.00 -10.83
CA SER A 98 -35.79 -4.59 -10.64
C SER A 98 -35.90 -3.06 -10.74
N MET A 99 -36.33 -2.57 -11.90
CA MET A 99 -36.33 -1.14 -12.26
C MET A 99 -37.21 -0.25 -11.37
N ASP A 100 -38.12 -0.84 -10.58
CA ASP A 100 -38.90 -0.11 -9.58
C ASP A 100 -38.06 0.18 -8.32
N THR A 101 -37.32 -0.81 -7.80
CA THR A 101 -36.73 -0.80 -6.43
C THR A 101 -35.21 -0.59 -6.39
N VAL A 102 -34.45 -1.17 -7.33
CA VAL A 102 -32.98 -1.11 -7.31
C VAL A 102 -32.49 0.23 -7.84
N HIS A 103 -31.69 0.93 -7.04
CA HIS A 103 -31.13 2.24 -7.40
C HIS A 103 -29.79 2.09 -8.13
N HIS A 104 -28.88 1.29 -7.58
CA HIS A 104 -27.63 0.90 -8.23
C HIS A 104 -27.16 -0.49 -7.78
N MET A 105 -26.22 -1.07 -8.54
CA MET A 105 -25.56 -2.34 -8.21
C MET A 105 -24.06 -2.19 -8.47
N LEU A 106 -23.23 -2.65 -7.54
CA LEU A 106 -21.77 -2.71 -7.69
C LEU A 106 -21.32 -4.17 -7.61
N LEU A 107 -20.33 -4.55 -8.41
CA LEU A 107 -19.72 -5.88 -8.38
C LEU A 107 -18.22 -5.77 -8.14
N PHE A 108 -17.74 -6.52 -7.16
CA PHE A 108 -16.34 -6.55 -6.73
C PHE A 108 -15.75 -7.95 -6.90
N GLY A 109 -14.45 -8.02 -7.17
CA GLY A 109 -13.63 -9.21 -7.04
C GLY A 109 -12.74 -9.11 -5.80
N CYS A 110 -12.76 -10.11 -4.94
CA CYS A 110 -11.89 -10.23 -3.76
C CYS A 110 -11.65 -11.72 -3.40
N ASN A 111 -10.97 -12.00 -2.30
CA ASN A 111 -10.59 -13.35 -1.89
C ASN A 111 -11.25 -13.82 -0.58
N GLU A 112 -11.62 -12.89 0.30
CA GLU A 112 -12.33 -13.17 1.55
C GLU A 112 -13.51 -12.20 1.72
N PRO A 113 -14.74 -12.59 1.33
CA PRO A 113 -15.95 -11.81 1.59
C PRO A 113 -16.15 -11.50 3.09
N SER A 114 -16.80 -10.37 3.41
CA SER A 114 -17.01 -9.95 4.81
C SER A 114 -17.83 -10.96 5.62
N SER A 115 -18.88 -11.53 5.02
CA SER A 115 -19.70 -12.57 5.65
C SER A 115 -19.73 -13.85 4.80
N THR A 116 -20.06 -14.96 5.45
CA THR A 116 -20.33 -16.27 4.81
C THR A 116 -21.83 -16.59 4.78
N GLU A 117 -22.69 -15.64 5.16
CA GLU A 117 -24.15 -15.79 5.04
C GLU A 117 -24.62 -15.67 3.58
N SER A 118 -25.85 -16.12 3.29
CA SER A 118 -26.41 -16.10 1.94
C SER A 118 -26.53 -14.69 1.35
N TYR A 119 -26.71 -13.69 2.22
CA TYR A 119 -26.60 -12.26 1.98
C TYR A 119 -26.46 -11.59 3.35
N TRP A 120 -25.88 -10.39 3.41
CA TRP A 120 -25.69 -9.60 4.63
C TRP A 120 -25.89 -8.10 4.34
N ASP A 121 -25.82 -7.25 5.36
CA ASP A 121 -25.87 -5.79 5.19
C ASP A 121 -24.48 -5.25 4.82
N CYS A 122 -24.38 -4.46 3.76
CA CYS A 122 -23.06 -3.99 3.28
C CYS A 122 -22.34 -3.05 4.27
N ASP A 123 -23.06 -2.46 5.25
CA ASP A 123 -22.46 -1.65 6.30
C ASP A 123 -21.57 -2.48 7.25
N GLU A 124 -21.73 -3.82 7.28
CA GLU A 124 -20.79 -4.76 7.92
C GLU A 124 -19.51 -5.00 7.09
N GLY A 125 -19.41 -4.37 5.92
CA GLY A 125 -18.31 -4.46 4.97
C GLY A 125 -18.63 -5.32 3.74
N THR A 126 -17.84 -5.14 2.68
CA THR A 126 -17.99 -5.89 1.41
C THR A 126 -17.01 -7.08 1.32
N CYS A 127 -15.73 -6.85 1.58
CA CYS A 127 -14.69 -7.86 1.67
C CYS A 127 -13.77 -7.53 2.86
N LYS A 128 -13.07 -8.55 3.37
CA LYS A 128 -12.02 -8.42 4.40
C LYS A 128 -10.67 -8.06 3.79
N ASP A 129 -10.44 -8.51 2.55
CA ASP A 129 -9.36 -8.05 1.68
C ASP A 129 -9.83 -6.94 0.71
N LYS A 130 -8.92 -6.45 -0.13
CA LYS A 130 -9.14 -5.27 -1.00
C LYS A 130 -10.22 -5.57 -2.05
N SER A 131 -11.35 -4.86 -1.99
CA SER A 131 -12.47 -5.02 -2.91
C SER A 131 -12.21 -4.36 -4.27
N ASN A 132 -11.83 -5.16 -5.27
CA ASN A 132 -11.54 -4.67 -6.61
C ASN A 132 -12.86 -4.50 -7.38
N ILE A 133 -13.34 -3.27 -7.55
CA ILE A 133 -14.56 -3.03 -8.36
C ILE A 133 -14.32 -3.46 -9.81
N LEU A 134 -15.22 -4.28 -10.36
CA LEU A 134 -15.18 -4.80 -11.72
C LEU A 134 -16.27 -4.18 -12.60
N TYR A 135 -17.42 -3.89 -12.01
CA TYR A 135 -18.60 -3.36 -12.70
C TYR A 135 -19.46 -2.49 -11.79
N ALA A 136 -20.11 -1.48 -12.37
CA ALA A 136 -21.10 -0.65 -11.71
C ALA A 136 -22.27 -0.39 -12.66
N TRP A 137 -23.49 -0.64 -12.19
CA TRP A 137 -24.74 -0.29 -12.85
C TRP A 137 -25.50 0.70 -11.99
N ALA A 138 -26.13 1.70 -12.59
CA ALA A 138 -27.05 2.60 -11.92
C ALA A 138 -28.28 2.84 -12.80
N ARG A 139 -29.43 3.08 -12.17
CA ARG A 139 -30.69 3.33 -12.89
C ARG A 139 -30.51 4.53 -13.83
N ASN A 140 -30.93 4.35 -15.09
CA ASN A 140 -30.83 5.34 -16.18
C ASN A 140 -29.41 5.71 -16.66
N ALA A 141 -28.34 5.06 -16.16
CA ALA A 141 -26.99 5.28 -16.68
C ALA A 141 -26.72 4.45 -17.96
N PRO A 142 -25.86 4.94 -18.89
CA PRO A 142 -25.42 4.14 -20.04
C PRO A 142 -24.66 2.88 -19.58
N PRO A 143 -24.95 1.68 -20.11
CA PRO A 143 -24.22 0.47 -19.76
C PRO A 143 -22.81 0.49 -20.39
N THR A 144 -21.77 0.60 -19.57
CA THR A 144 -20.39 0.37 -20.03
C THR A 144 -20.22 -1.09 -20.45
N ARG A 145 -19.78 -1.30 -21.70
CA ARG A 145 -19.35 -2.60 -22.24
C ARG A 145 -17.84 -2.63 -22.37
N LEU A 146 -17.25 -3.82 -22.25
CA LEU A 146 -15.82 -3.99 -22.49
C LEU A 146 -15.49 -3.89 -24.00
N PRO A 147 -14.35 -3.29 -24.39
CA PRO A 147 -13.88 -3.33 -25.77
C PRO A 147 -13.60 -4.77 -26.24
N LYS A 148 -13.73 -5.03 -27.54
CA LYS A 148 -13.51 -6.38 -28.09
C LYS A 148 -12.09 -6.87 -27.84
N GLY A 149 -11.94 -8.02 -27.19
CA GLY A 149 -10.64 -8.61 -26.84
C GLY A 149 -10.03 -8.09 -25.53
N VAL A 150 -10.81 -7.34 -24.75
CA VAL A 150 -10.49 -6.92 -23.37
C VAL A 150 -11.28 -7.80 -22.39
N GLY A 151 -10.63 -8.27 -21.32
CA GLY A 151 -11.33 -8.95 -20.22
C GLY A 151 -10.61 -8.81 -18.87
N PHE A 152 -11.36 -8.84 -17.76
CA PHE A 152 -10.78 -8.85 -16.41
C PHE A 152 -10.28 -10.25 -16.04
N ARG A 153 -9.01 -10.37 -15.67
CA ARG A 153 -8.40 -11.62 -15.16
C ARG A 153 -8.93 -11.95 -13.76
N VAL A 154 -9.49 -13.15 -13.58
CA VAL A 154 -10.00 -13.70 -12.32
C VAL A 154 -9.53 -15.15 -12.14
N GLY A 155 -9.54 -15.67 -10.91
CA GLY A 155 -9.05 -17.02 -10.61
C GLY A 155 -7.53 -17.19 -10.76
N GLY A 156 -7.08 -18.44 -10.75
CA GLY A 156 -5.65 -18.78 -10.72
C GLY A 156 -4.97 -18.36 -9.40
N GLU A 157 -3.66 -18.12 -9.49
CA GLU A 157 -2.83 -17.78 -8.32
C GLU A 157 -3.03 -16.33 -7.83
N THR A 158 -3.35 -15.39 -8.74
CA THR A 158 -3.34 -13.93 -8.46
C THR A 158 -4.65 -13.21 -8.75
N GLY A 159 -5.65 -13.88 -9.34
CA GLY A 159 -6.97 -13.31 -9.60
C GLY A 159 -7.95 -13.53 -8.45
N SER A 160 -8.98 -12.68 -8.37
CA SER A 160 -10.03 -12.79 -7.35
C SER A 160 -10.73 -14.15 -7.37
N LYS A 161 -10.91 -14.74 -6.18
CA LYS A 161 -11.55 -16.06 -5.99
C LYS A 161 -13.05 -15.98 -5.68
N TYR A 162 -13.54 -14.81 -5.27
CA TYR A 162 -14.95 -14.53 -5.04
C TYR A 162 -15.38 -13.28 -5.80
N PHE A 163 -16.62 -13.32 -6.29
CA PHE A 163 -17.37 -12.12 -6.64
C PHE A 163 -18.25 -11.73 -5.47
N VAL A 164 -18.30 -10.44 -5.14
CA VAL A 164 -19.27 -9.86 -4.19
C VAL A 164 -20.15 -8.86 -4.92
N LEU A 165 -21.46 -9.11 -4.89
CA LEU A 165 -22.50 -8.24 -5.45
C LEU A 165 -23.10 -7.40 -4.32
N GLN A 166 -23.04 -6.09 -4.47
CA GLN A 166 -23.78 -5.11 -3.68
C GLN A 166 -24.98 -4.61 -4.48
N VAL A 167 -26.17 -4.59 -3.87
CA VAL A 167 -27.40 -4.03 -4.44
C VAL A 167 -27.96 -3.00 -3.46
N HIS A 168 -28.12 -1.76 -3.94
CA HIS A 168 -28.75 -0.67 -3.19
C HIS A 168 -30.23 -0.55 -3.58
N TYR A 169 -31.11 -0.74 -2.60
CA TYR A 169 -32.55 -0.62 -2.74
C TYR A 169 -33.01 0.75 -2.20
N GLY A 170 -33.40 1.65 -3.10
CA GLY A 170 -33.83 3.01 -2.77
C GLY A 170 -35.28 3.04 -2.28
N ASP A 171 -36.24 3.12 -3.21
CA ASP A 171 -37.66 3.02 -2.86
C ASP A 171 -38.10 1.56 -2.66
N ILE A 172 -38.59 1.26 -1.45
CA ILE A 172 -39.17 -0.04 -1.09
C ILE A 172 -40.70 -0.09 -1.22
N SER A 173 -41.36 0.93 -1.78
CA SER A 173 -42.83 0.99 -1.90
C SER A 173 -43.44 -0.20 -2.65
N ALA A 174 -42.69 -0.81 -3.59
CA ALA A 174 -43.10 -2.03 -4.27
C ALA A 174 -43.11 -3.27 -3.36
N PHE A 175 -42.24 -3.36 -2.35
CA PHE A 175 -42.16 -4.50 -1.41
C PHE A 175 -43.32 -4.56 -0.40
N ARG A 176 -44.34 -3.70 -0.52
CA ARG A 176 -45.56 -3.71 0.33
C ARG A 176 -46.32 -5.04 0.32
N ASP A 177 -46.21 -5.82 -0.76
CA ASP A 177 -46.78 -7.16 -0.88
C ASP A 177 -45.86 -8.29 -0.40
N LYS A 178 -44.64 -7.94 0.07
CA LYS A 178 -43.57 -8.84 0.52
C LYS A 178 -43.11 -9.83 -0.56
N HIS A 179 -43.10 -9.43 -1.83
CA HIS A 179 -42.40 -10.19 -2.86
C HIS A 179 -40.89 -10.27 -2.58
N LYS A 180 -40.24 -11.21 -3.25
CA LYS A 180 -38.79 -11.44 -3.18
C LYS A 180 -38.12 -10.84 -4.42
N ASP A 181 -37.04 -10.11 -4.22
CA ASP A 181 -36.18 -9.62 -5.30
C ASP A 181 -34.97 -10.55 -5.52
N CYS A 182 -34.63 -10.77 -6.80
CA CYS A 182 -33.47 -11.54 -7.25
C CYS A 182 -32.65 -10.74 -8.27
N SER A 183 -32.47 -9.44 -8.02
CA SER A 183 -31.63 -8.57 -8.82
C SER A 183 -30.14 -8.95 -8.73
N GLY A 184 -29.37 -8.57 -9.73
CA GLY A 184 -27.93 -8.81 -9.80
C GLY A 184 -27.37 -8.70 -11.22
N VAL A 185 -26.32 -9.47 -11.51
CA VAL A 185 -25.56 -9.41 -12.76
C VAL A 185 -25.23 -10.81 -13.26
N THR A 186 -25.38 -11.03 -14.57
CA THR A 186 -24.84 -12.21 -15.26
C THR A 186 -23.49 -11.83 -15.88
N LEU A 187 -22.45 -12.61 -15.60
CA LEU A 187 -21.12 -12.45 -16.19
C LEU A 187 -20.96 -13.40 -17.38
N HIS A 188 -20.32 -12.97 -18.46
CA HIS A 188 -19.75 -13.89 -19.46
C HIS A 188 -18.27 -14.08 -19.13
N LEU A 189 -17.87 -15.31 -18.82
CA LEU A 189 -16.47 -15.71 -18.62
C LEU A 189 -15.98 -16.63 -19.75
N THR A 190 -14.69 -16.53 -20.06
CA THR A 190 -14.00 -17.48 -20.95
C THR A 190 -12.66 -17.92 -20.35
N ARG A 191 -12.25 -19.16 -20.66
CA ARG A 191 -10.89 -19.66 -20.45
C ARG A 191 -9.91 -19.20 -21.55
N GLN A 192 -10.39 -18.61 -22.64
CA GLN A 192 -9.54 -18.15 -23.73
C GLN A 192 -8.78 -16.87 -23.31
N LYS A 193 -7.43 -16.93 -23.33
CA LYS A 193 -6.57 -15.81 -22.97
C LYS A 193 -6.85 -14.58 -23.84
N GLN A 194 -7.31 -13.51 -23.21
CA GLN A 194 -7.58 -12.25 -23.89
C GLN A 194 -6.24 -11.53 -24.21
N PRO A 195 -6.09 -10.92 -25.40
CA PRO A 195 -4.87 -10.21 -25.77
C PRO A 195 -4.67 -8.92 -24.96
N LEU A 196 -5.78 -8.33 -24.49
CA LEU A 196 -5.81 -7.16 -23.63
C LEU A 196 -6.50 -7.52 -22.32
N ILE A 197 -5.95 -7.09 -21.20
CA ILE A 197 -6.52 -7.33 -19.87
C ILE A 197 -7.04 -6.00 -19.33
N ALA A 198 -8.27 -6.02 -18.83
CA ALA A 198 -8.89 -4.89 -18.14
C ALA A 198 -8.32 -4.76 -16.72
N GLY A 199 -8.19 -3.51 -16.27
CA GLY A 199 -7.86 -3.19 -14.89
C GLY A 199 -8.45 -1.87 -14.43
N MET A 200 -8.33 -1.62 -13.13
CA MET A 200 -8.83 -0.42 -12.46
C MET A 200 -7.67 0.43 -11.94
N TYR A 201 -7.74 1.76 -12.13
CA TYR A 201 -6.88 2.73 -11.45
C TYR A 201 -7.77 3.55 -10.52
N LEU A 202 -7.60 3.43 -9.21
CA LEU A 202 -8.32 4.23 -8.23
C LEU A 202 -7.47 5.42 -7.81
N MET A 203 -7.88 6.64 -8.15
CA MET A 203 -7.39 7.85 -7.50
C MET A 203 -8.30 8.18 -6.33
N MET A 204 -7.74 8.35 -5.13
CA MET A 204 -8.51 8.68 -3.93
C MET A 204 -7.80 9.69 -3.04
N SER A 205 -8.56 10.60 -2.43
CA SER A 205 -8.04 11.44 -1.34
C SER A 205 -8.13 10.69 -0.02
N VAL A 206 -7.20 10.97 0.90
CA VAL A 206 -7.15 10.39 2.25
C VAL A 206 -7.04 11.44 3.36
N ASN A 207 -6.73 12.70 3.03
CA ASN A 207 -6.36 13.75 3.99
C ASN A 207 -7.18 15.05 3.85
N THR A 208 -8.19 15.08 2.98
CA THR A 208 -9.07 16.26 2.85
C THR A 208 -9.91 16.46 4.11
N VAL A 209 -9.94 17.70 4.59
CA VAL A 209 -10.88 18.19 5.61
C VAL A 209 -11.75 19.28 4.98
N ILE A 210 -13.05 19.20 5.16
CA ILE A 210 -14.04 20.17 4.66
C ILE A 210 -14.56 20.96 5.86
N PRO A 211 -14.19 22.25 6.03
CA PRO A 211 -14.66 23.05 7.15
C PRO A 211 -16.16 23.37 7.05
N PRO A 212 -16.88 23.51 8.18
CA PRO A 212 -18.30 23.81 8.18
C PRO A 212 -18.58 25.21 7.61
N GLY A 213 -19.52 25.29 6.68
CA GLY A 213 -19.90 26.54 6.01
C GLY A 213 -18.97 27.01 4.88
N GLU A 214 -17.83 26.34 4.63
CA GLU A 214 -16.93 26.71 3.54
C GLU A 214 -17.57 26.41 2.17
N LYS A 215 -17.46 27.33 1.22
CA LYS A 215 -18.21 27.25 -0.04
C LYS A 215 -17.61 26.29 -1.04
N VAL A 216 -16.28 26.26 -1.12
CA VAL A 216 -15.50 25.48 -2.10
C VAL A 216 -14.29 24.89 -1.38
N VAL A 217 -14.17 23.57 -1.38
CA VAL A 217 -13.00 22.85 -0.86
C VAL A 217 -12.50 21.88 -1.93
N ASP A 218 -11.27 22.08 -2.39
CA ASP A 218 -10.65 21.23 -3.40
C ASP A 218 -9.91 20.05 -2.73
N ALA A 219 -10.10 18.85 -3.28
CA ALA A 219 -9.34 17.66 -2.96
C ALA A 219 -8.55 17.20 -4.19
N ASP A 220 -7.26 17.53 -4.20
CA ASP A 220 -6.34 17.29 -5.31
C ASP A 220 -5.49 16.03 -5.07
N ILE A 221 -5.47 15.14 -6.07
CA ILE A 221 -4.79 13.83 -6.05
C ILE A 221 -3.91 13.75 -7.30
N ALA A 222 -2.60 13.46 -7.16
CA ALA A 222 -1.69 13.34 -8.29
C ALA A 222 -0.56 12.32 -8.06
N CYS A 223 -0.34 11.44 -9.03
CA CYS A 223 0.76 10.46 -9.02
C CYS A 223 1.44 10.32 -10.40
N HIS A 224 2.76 10.13 -10.40
CA HIS A 224 3.51 9.73 -11.60
C HIS A 224 3.22 8.27 -11.96
N TYR A 225 2.90 8.02 -13.23
CA TYR A 225 2.64 6.69 -13.77
C TYR A 225 3.94 6.01 -14.19
N LYS A 226 4.33 4.93 -13.51
CA LYS A 226 5.64 4.25 -13.69
C LYS A 226 5.54 2.82 -14.24
N ARG A 227 4.54 2.53 -15.07
CA ARG A 227 4.28 1.20 -15.67
C ARG A 227 4.25 1.26 -17.21
N PHE A 228 4.07 0.10 -17.85
CA PHE A 228 3.83 -0.02 -19.29
C PHE A 228 2.55 0.72 -19.72
N PRO A 229 2.38 1.12 -21.00
CA PRO A 229 1.24 1.91 -21.42
C PRO A 229 -0.12 1.24 -21.11
N MET A 230 -1.07 2.06 -20.66
CA MET A 230 -2.48 1.67 -20.48
C MET A 230 -3.40 2.60 -21.24
N HIS A 231 -4.53 2.07 -21.71
CA HIS A 231 -5.50 2.78 -22.53
C HIS A 231 -6.83 2.89 -21.80
N LEU A 232 -7.27 4.12 -21.57
CA LEU A 232 -8.47 4.41 -20.77
C LEU A 232 -9.72 4.30 -21.63
N PHE A 233 -10.77 3.66 -21.13
CA PHE A 233 -12.02 3.47 -21.88
C PHE A 233 -13.30 3.83 -21.09
N ALA A 234 -13.27 3.78 -19.76
CA ALA A 234 -14.38 4.26 -18.92
C ALA A 234 -13.88 4.84 -17.59
N TYR A 235 -14.70 5.63 -16.91
CA TYR A 235 -14.41 6.20 -15.59
C TYR A 235 -15.69 6.26 -14.72
N ARG A 236 -15.53 6.21 -13.39
CA ARG A 236 -16.61 6.39 -12.41
C ARG A 236 -16.16 7.39 -11.35
N VAL A 237 -17.04 8.32 -11.02
CA VAL A 237 -16.87 9.25 -9.89
C VAL A 237 -17.64 8.75 -8.67
N HIS A 238 -17.13 9.01 -7.47
CA HIS A 238 -17.86 8.75 -6.23
C HIS A 238 -17.46 9.74 -5.14
N THR A 239 -18.48 10.33 -4.52
CA THR A 239 -18.45 11.07 -3.26
C THR A 239 -19.73 10.77 -2.49
N HIS A 240 -19.83 11.26 -1.27
CA HIS A 240 -21.08 11.42 -0.53
C HIS A 240 -21.75 12.77 -0.90
N ARG A 241 -22.50 13.39 0.02
CA ARG A 241 -23.47 14.48 -0.25
C ARG A 241 -22.88 15.87 -0.50
N LEU A 242 -21.61 16.11 -0.18
CA LEU A 242 -20.96 17.42 -0.27
C LEU A 242 -20.29 17.65 -1.63
N GLY A 243 -19.85 16.58 -2.30
CA GLY A 243 -19.17 16.64 -3.60
C GLY A 243 -20.05 17.24 -4.70
N LYS A 244 -19.57 18.28 -5.38
CA LYS A 244 -20.28 18.99 -6.45
C LYS A 244 -19.86 18.51 -7.83
N ILE A 245 -18.57 18.30 -8.03
CA ILE A 245 -17.98 17.76 -9.26
C ILE A 245 -16.68 17.01 -8.96
N VAL A 246 -16.39 15.98 -9.76
CA VAL A 246 -15.07 15.32 -9.79
C VAL A 246 -14.56 15.30 -11.24
N SER A 247 -13.30 15.68 -11.42
CA SER A 247 -12.63 15.71 -12.74
C SER A 247 -11.28 15.02 -12.66
N GLY A 248 -10.94 14.21 -13.67
CA GLY A 248 -9.67 13.51 -13.78
C GLY A 248 -8.99 13.73 -15.14
N TYR A 249 -7.67 13.80 -15.11
CA TYR A 249 -6.81 14.22 -16.22
C TYR A 249 -5.52 13.40 -16.28
N ARG A 250 -4.96 13.30 -17.48
CA ARG A 250 -3.55 12.95 -17.72
C ARG A 250 -2.79 14.24 -18.03
N VAL A 251 -1.69 14.50 -17.33
CA VAL A 251 -0.76 15.58 -17.63
C VAL A 251 0.53 15.01 -18.21
N ARG A 252 0.89 15.45 -19.42
CA ARG A 252 2.11 15.06 -20.14
C ARG A 252 2.83 16.33 -20.60
N ASN A 253 4.08 16.53 -20.23
CA ASN A 253 4.85 17.76 -20.53
C ASN A 253 4.12 19.07 -20.12
N GLY A 254 3.36 19.04 -19.02
CA GLY A 254 2.52 20.16 -18.57
C GLY A 254 1.20 20.34 -19.32
N GLN A 255 0.95 19.59 -20.40
CA GLN A 255 -0.33 19.61 -21.12
C GLN A 255 -1.35 18.68 -20.44
N TRP A 256 -2.44 19.26 -19.95
CA TRP A 256 -3.59 18.54 -19.41
C TRP A 256 -4.42 17.91 -20.54
N THR A 257 -4.90 16.68 -20.32
CA THR A 257 -5.82 15.94 -21.20
C THR A 257 -6.94 15.36 -20.35
N LEU A 258 -8.19 15.71 -20.62
CA LEU A 258 -9.34 15.23 -19.86
C LEU A 258 -9.51 13.71 -20.02
N ILE A 259 -9.69 13.01 -18.91
CA ILE A 259 -10.09 11.59 -18.85
C ILE A 259 -11.59 11.49 -18.64
N GLY A 260 -12.13 12.30 -17.71
CA GLY A 260 -13.54 12.29 -17.38
C GLY A 260 -13.88 13.36 -16.35
N ARG A 261 -15.11 13.86 -16.40
CA ARG A 261 -15.61 14.94 -15.54
C ARG A 261 -17.10 14.74 -15.34
N GLN A 262 -17.52 14.55 -14.08
CA GLN A 262 -18.90 14.20 -13.76
C GLN A 262 -19.32 14.75 -12.39
N SER A 263 -20.60 15.08 -12.21
CA SER A 263 -21.12 15.39 -10.88
C SER A 263 -21.39 14.08 -10.12
N PRO A 264 -20.83 13.89 -8.91
CA PRO A 264 -21.02 12.65 -8.15
C PRO A 264 -22.43 12.50 -7.56
N GLN A 265 -23.28 13.53 -7.68
CA GLN A 265 -24.71 13.45 -7.35
C GLN A 265 -25.58 12.87 -8.48
N LEU A 266 -25.00 12.66 -9.68
CA LEU A 266 -25.63 11.91 -10.78
C LEU A 266 -25.36 10.40 -10.63
N PRO A 267 -26.11 9.52 -11.34
CA PRO A 267 -25.98 8.07 -11.21
C PRO A 267 -24.54 7.56 -11.34
N GLN A 268 -23.94 7.12 -10.23
CA GLN A 268 -22.51 6.77 -10.11
C GLN A 268 -22.15 5.42 -10.76
N ALA A 269 -22.48 5.25 -12.05
CA ALA A 269 -22.02 4.14 -12.89
C ALA A 269 -20.64 4.46 -13.51
N PHE A 270 -20.12 3.53 -14.31
CA PHE A 270 -19.03 3.83 -15.24
C PHE A 270 -19.57 4.51 -16.51
N TYR A 271 -19.01 5.67 -16.83
CA TYR A 271 -19.22 6.41 -18.07
C TYR A 271 -18.07 6.14 -19.05
N PRO A 272 -18.33 6.03 -20.37
CA PRO A 272 -17.26 5.90 -21.34
C PRO A 272 -16.39 7.18 -21.38
N VAL A 273 -15.09 7.02 -21.64
CA VAL A 273 -14.18 8.13 -21.94
C VAL A 273 -14.49 8.62 -23.37
N GLU A 274 -14.70 9.92 -23.54
CA GLU A 274 -15.12 10.52 -24.83
C GLU A 274 -14.11 10.30 -25.97
N HIS A 275 -12.81 10.35 -25.64
CA HIS A 275 -11.70 10.28 -26.59
C HIS A 275 -10.64 9.31 -26.05
N PRO A 276 -10.12 8.34 -26.82
CA PRO A 276 -9.15 7.37 -26.30
C PRO A 276 -7.89 8.02 -25.71
N VAL A 277 -7.70 7.93 -24.39
CA VAL A 277 -6.53 8.45 -23.69
C VAL A 277 -5.51 7.33 -23.46
N ASP A 278 -4.27 7.56 -23.90
CA ASP A 278 -3.12 6.72 -23.59
C ASP A 278 -2.35 7.28 -22.38
N VAL A 279 -2.09 6.46 -21.36
CA VAL A 279 -1.19 6.82 -20.24
C VAL A 279 0.09 6.01 -20.38
N ARG A 280 1.25 6.67 -20.26
CA ARG A 280 2.59 6.11 -20.47
C ARG A 280 3.49 6.43 -19.27
N PHE A 281 4.65 5.77 -19.25
CA PHE A 281 5.69 6.03 -18.27
C PHE A 281 6.03 7.54 -18.17
N ASP A 282 6.05 8.04 -16.94
CA ASP A 282 6.24 9.43 -16.52
C ASP A 282 5.15 10.45 -16.90
N ASP A 283 3.98 10.00 -17.37
CA ASP A 283 2.77 10.83 -17.30
C ASP A 283 2.35 11.02 -15.84
N ILE A 284 1.77 12.17 -15.49
CA ILE A 284 1.10 12.37 -14.21
C ILE A 284 -0.40 12.14 -14.40
N LEU A 285 -1.00 11.28 -13.60
CA LEU A 285 -2.46 11.23 -13.43
C LEU A 285 -2.84 12.21 -12.33
N ALA A 286 -3.79 13.10 -12.62
CA ALA A 286 -4.24 14.16 -11.71
C ALA A 286 -5.77 14.19 -11.64
N ALA A 287 -6.34 14.21 -10.44
CA ALA A 287 -7.78 14.33 -10.21
C ALA A 287 -8.08 15.39 -9.14
N ARG A 288 -9.24 16.03 -9.29
CA ARG A 288 -9.78 17.02 -8.34
C ARG A 288 -11.24 16.67 -8.04
N CYS A 289 -11.59 16.52 -6.76
CA CYS A 289 -12.97 16.65 -6.29
C CYS A 289 -13.20 18.06 -5.73
N VAL A 290 -14.36 18.64 -6.00
CA VAL A 290 -14.76 19.94 -5.46
C VAL A 290 -15.94 19.71 -4.51
N PHE A 291 -15.76 20.06 -3.24
CA PHE A 291 -16.74 19.93 -2.17
C PHE A 291 -17.31 21.28 -1.73
N SER A 292 -18.37 21.24 -0.94
CA SER A 292 -18.90 22.40 -0.21
C SER A 292 -19.33 21.99 1.19
N GLY A 293 -18.86 22.71 2.21
CA GLY A 293 -19.24 22.55 3.61
C GLY A 293 -20.52 23.31 3.99
N GLU A 294 -21.17 24.02 3.06
CA GLU A 294 -22.46 24.68 3.30
C GLU A 294 -23.50 23.67 3.82
N GLY A 295 -24.07 23.96 5.01
CA GLY A 295 -25.04 23.10 5.69
C GLY A 295 -24.43 22.10 6.70
N ARG A 296 -23.10 21.97 6.80
CA ARG A 296 -22.44 21.25 7.90
C ARG A 296 -22.19 22.18 9.09
N THR A 297 -22.30 21.63 10.31
CA THR A 297 -22.04 22.33 11.59
C THR A 297 -20.69 21.96 12.23
N THR A 298 -20.06 20.88 11.76
CA THR A 298 -18.75 20.39 12.16
C THR A 298 -17.88 20.14 10.93
N GLU A 299 -16.56 20.01 11.15
CA GLU A 299 -15.65 19.55 10.10
C GLU A 299 -16.07 18.18 9.57
N THR A 300 -15.79 17.92 8.30
CA THR A 300 -16.07 16.65 7.62
C THR A 300 -14.77 16.13 7.02
N HIS A 301 -14.37 14.92 7.40
CA HIS A 301 -13.13 14.28 6.97
C HIS A 301 -13.42 13.23 5.88
N ILE A 302 -12.37 12.70 5.25
CA ILE A 302 -12.50 11.48 4.44
C ILE A 302 -12.78 10.29 5.36
N GLY A 303 -13.77 9.45 5.02
CA GLY A 303 -14.18 8.31 5.84
C GLY A 303 -15.24 7.43 5.18
N GLY A 304 -15.62 6.35 5.89
CA GLY A 304 -16.49 5.30 5.36
C GLY A 304 -17.99 5.55 5.52
N THR A 305 -18.42 6.47 6.39
CA THR A 305 -19.83 6.66 6.74
C THR A 305 -20.51 7.76 5.93
N ALA A 306 -21.84 7.74 5.86
CA ALA A 306 -22.62 8.81 5.22
C ALA A 306 -22.48 10.20 5.88
N ASN A 307 -21.86 10.28 7.06
CA ASN A 307 -21.49 11.55 7.70
C ASN A 307 -20.12 12.05 7.23
N ASP A 308 -19.22 11.16 6.85
CA ASP A 308 -17.92 11.50 6.27
C ASP A 308 -18.06 11.90 4.79
N GLU A 309 -16.94 12.08 4.10
CA GLU A 309 -16.88 12.19 2.64
C GLU A 309 -15.91 11.18 2.01
N MET A 310 -15.99 11.03 0.70
CA MET A 310 -14.99 10.36 -0.13
C MET A 310 -14.68 11.20 -1.36
N CYS A 311 -13.43 11.19 -1.81
CA CYS A 311 -13.06 11.70 -3.13
C CYS A 311 -12.47 10.55 -3.93
N ASN A 312 -13.29 9.83 -4.71
CA ASN A 312 -12.85 8.67 -5.48
C ASN A 312 -13.09 8.88 -6.99
N PHE A 313 -12.02 8.75 -7.78
CA PHE A 313 -12.05 8.73 -9.24
C PHE A 313 -11.49 7.39 -9.74
N TYR A 314 -12.40 6.52 -10.16
CA TYR A 314 -12.08 5.19 -10.71
C TYR A 314 -11.90 5.28 -12.21
N ILE A 315 -10.83 4.69 -12.74
CA ILE A 315 -10.51 4.68 -14.17
C ILE A 315 -10.40 3.23 -14.64
N MET A 316 -11.26 2.83 -15.57
CA MET A 316 -11.15 1.57 -16.29
C MET A 316 -10.17 1.72 -17.47
N TYR A 317 -9.15 0.87 -17.48
CA TYR A 317 -8.16 0.79 -18.55
C TYR A 317 -7.99 -0.63 -19.08
N TYR A 318 -7.35 -0.76 -20.24
CA TYR A 318 -6.79 -2.03 -20.70
C TYR A 318 -5.29 -1.91 -21.00
N MET A 319 -4.59 -3.03 -20.87
CA MET A 319 -3.14 -3.18 -21.12
C MET A 319 -2.87 -4.48 -21.91
N GLU A 320 -1.74 -4.56 -22.61
CA GLU A 320 -1.28 -5.82 -23.23
C GLU A 320 -1.10 -6.92 -22.18
N ALA A 321 -1.64 -8.12 -22.40
CA ALA A 321 -1.74 -9.16 -21.37
C ALA A 321 -0.42 -9.61 -20.71
N LYS A 322 0.71 -9.42 -21.41
CA LYS A 322 2.09 -9.67 -20.93
C LYS A 322 2.65 -8.62 -19.95
N HIS A 323 2.02 -7.45 -19.88
CA HIS A 323 2.44 -6.31 -19.05
C HIS A 323 1.33 -5.81 -18.13
N ALA A 324 0.14 -6.40 -18.22
CA ALA A 324 -1.06 -5.93 -17.55
C ALA A 324 -1.05 -6.23 -16.04
N VAL A 325 -1.32 -5.18 -15.26
CA VAL A 325 -1.70 -5.26 -13.86
C VAL A 325 -3.22 -5.06 -13.79
N SER A 326 -3.95 -5.84 -12.99
CA SER A 326 -5.41 -5.74 -12.90
C SER A 326 -5.91 -4.55 -12.07
N TYR A 327 -5.04 -3.99 -11.21
CA TYR A 327 -5.43 -2.95 -10.25
C TYR A 327 -4.24 -2.05 -9.88
N MET A 328 -4.50 -0.75 -9.70
CA MET A 328 -3.54 0.28 -9.26
C MET A 328 -4.26 1.35 -8.41
N THR A 329 -3.54 2.04 -7.52
CA THR A 329 -4.06 3.12 -6.66
C THR A 329 -3.15 4.35 -6.71
N CYS A 330 -3.73 5.54 -6.51
CA CYS A 330 -3.04 6.77 -6.15
C CYS A 330 -3.76 7.43 -4.96
N THR A 331 -3.07 7.55 -3.83
CA THR A 331 -3.52 8.19 -2.56
C THR A 331 -2.82 9.52 -2.28
N GLN A 332 -1.89 9.92 -3.14
CA GLN A 332 -0.93 11.00 -2.90
C GLN A 332 -1.26 12.23 -3.76
N ASN A 333 -0.69 13.39 -3.38
CA ASN A 333 -0.57 14.55 -4.25
C ASN A 333 0.91 14.91 -4.42
N ALA A 334 1.57 14.24 -5.37
CA ALA A 334 3.00 14.37 -5.62
C ALA A 334 3.40 15.71 -6.27
N ASN A 335 2.44 16.55 -6.72
CA ASN A 335 2.73 17.86 -7.28
C ASN A 335 1.55 18.85 -7.09
N PRO A 336 1.36 19.40 -5.88
CA PRO A 336 0.24 20.32 -5.60
C PRO A 336 0.32 21.62 -6.42
N GLU A 337 1.53 22.12 -6.67
CA GLU A 337 1.76 23.36 -7.44
C GLU A 337 1.24 23.28 -8.87
N MET A 338 1.21 22.08 -9.47
CA MET A 338 0.68 21.85 -10.82
C MET A 338 -0.79 22.26 -10.94
N PHE A 339 -1.61 22.07 -9.89
CA PHE A 339 -3.05 22.32 -9.91
C PHE A 339 -3.41 23.80 -10.06
N ARG A 340 -2.47 24.73 -9.82
CA ARG A 340 -2.62 26.16 -10.16
C ARG A 340 -2.92 26.39 -11.65
N ASN A 341 -2.53 25.44 -12.51
CA ASN A 341 -2.73 25.47 -13.96
C ASN A 341 -3.81 24.47 -14.45
N ILE A 342 -4.68 23.96 -13.57
CA ILE A 342 -5.76 23.03 -13.95
C ILE A 342 -6.77 23.71 -14.91
N PRO A 343 -7.31 22.99 -15.93
CA PRO A 343 -8.37 23.51 -16.78
C PRO A 343 -9.59 23.97 -15.97
N GLN A 344 -10.14 25.14 -16.31
CA GLN A 344 -11.16 25.82 -15.50
C GLN A 344 -12.46 25.03 -15.39
N GLU A 345 -12.78 24.17 -16.35
CA GLU A 345 -13.90 23.24 -16.28
C GLU A 345 -13.85 22.32 -15.05
N ALA A 346 -12.66 22.01 -14.51
CA ALA A 346 -12.51 21.20 -13.29
C ALA A 346 -13.26 21.79 -12.09
N ASN A 347 -13.36 23.12 -12.02
CA ASN A 347 -13.90 23.87 -10.89
C ASN A 347 -15.37 24.28 -11.10
N ILE A 348 -15.88 24.17 -12.33
CA ILE A 348 -17.24 24.59 -12.71
C ILE A 348 -18.20 23.40 -12.52
N PRO A 349 -19.23 23.49 -11.65
CA PRO A 349 -20.22 22.43 -11.52
C PRO A 349 -20.97 22.15 -12.82
N ILE A 350 -21.37 20.90 -13.04
CA ILE A 350 -22.26 20.53 -14.14
C ILE A 350 -23.69 20.95 -13.76
N LEU A 351 -24.35 21.70 -14.65
CA LEU A 351 -25.77 22.05 -14.50
C LEU A 351 -26.63 20.80 -14.65
N VAL A 352 -27.44 20.52 -13.63
CA VAL A 352 -28.38 19.38 -13.62
C VAL A 352 -29.80 19.94 -13.71
N GLU A 353 -30.57 19.50 -14.71
CA GLU A 353 -31.98 19.90 -14.85
C GLU A 353 -32.85 19.24 -13.77
N SER A 354 -33.91 19.95 -13.34
CA SER A 354 -34.71 19.63 -12.16
C SER A 354 -35.32 18.22 -12.17
N ASP A 355 -35.65 17.67 -13.35
CA ASP A 355 -36.18 16.31 -13.46
C ASP A 355 -35.15 15.21 -13.16
N MET A 356 -33.85 15.48 -13.28
CA MET A 356 -32.79 14.56 -12.83
C MET A 356 -32.50 14.68 -11.32
N LEU A 357 -32.84 15.81 -10.70
CA LEU A 357 -32.67 16.04 -9.25
C LEU A 357 -33.71 15.31 -8.38
N LYS A 358 -34.75 14.72 -8.97
CA LYS A 358 -35.75 13.88 -8.27
C LYS A 358 -35.20 12.54 -7.73
N MET A 359 -33.88 12.32 -7.82
CA MET A 359 -33.18 11.13 -7.33
C MET A 359 -32.46 11.34 -5.98
N THR A 360 -32.62 12.50 -5.33
CA THR A 360 -32.07 12.76 -3.99
C THR A 360 -32.86 12.07 -2.88
N HIS A 361 -32.16 11.45 -1.92
CA HIS A 361 -32.65 10.74 -0.72
C HIS A 361 -34.12 10.96 -0.32
N GLY A 362 -34.92 9.89 -0.41
CA GLY A 362 -36.33 9.89 -0.05
C GLY A 362 -36.60 9.75 1.45
N HIS A 363 -36.27 10.77 2.25
CA HIS A 363 -36.72 10.86 3.64
C HIS A 363 -37.74 11.98 3.85
N HIS A 364 -38.94 11.58 4.28
CA HIS A 364 -39.96 12.48 4.82
C HIS A 364 -39.50 13.08 6.15
N GLU A 365 -39.71 14.38 6.36
CA GLU A 365 -39.89 14.90 7.72
C GLU A 365 -41.23 14.39 8.27
N GLU A 366 -41.21 13.59 9.35
CA GLU A 366 -42.42 13.29 10.12
C GLU A 366 -42.80 14.49 11.00
N SER A 367 -43.45 15.50 10.40
CA SER A 367 -44.18 16.50 11.19
C SER A 367 -45.44 15.87 11.79
N LYS A 368 -45.40 15.48 13.07
CA LYS A 368 -46.59 15.02 13.81
C LYS A 368 -47.25 16.14 14.61
N ASP A 369 -48.45 16.49 14.17
CA ASP A 369 -49.65 16.90 14.92
C ASP A 369 -49.58 17.97 16.03
N ALA A 370 -50.59 18.85 16.21
CA ALA A 370 -51.70 19.30 15.37
C ALA A 370 -52.48 20.40 16.13
N ASP A 371 -53.09 21.38 15.43
CA ASP A 371 -54.49 21.73 15.70
C ASP A 371 -55.17 22.44 14.51
N LYS A 372 -56.48 22.74 14.63
CA LYS A 372 -57.42 22.80 13.50
C LYS A 372 -58.07 24.16 13.23
N SER A 373 -58.23 24.41 11.93
CA SER A 373 -59.32 25.20 11.31
C SER A 373 -59.25 26.74 11.46
N SER A 374 -59.88 27.54 10.59
CA SER A 374 -60.99 27.21 9.68
C SER A 374 -61.01 27.96 8.33
N LEU A 375 -61.42 27.22 7.29
CA LEU A 375 -62.28 27.58 6.14
C LEU A 375 -62.14 28.95 5.43
N LEU A 376 -61.89 28.90 4.12
CA LEU A 376 -62.93 29.19 3.11
C LEU A 376 -62.60 28.58 1.71
N GLN A 377 -63.58 28.57 0.81
CA GLN A 377 -63.64 27.78 -0.45
C GLN A 377 -63.14 28.58 -1.68
N GLN A 378 -62.33 28.01 -2.60
CA GLN A 378 -62.69 27.24 -3.83
C GLN A 378 -63.50 28.03 -4.90
N PRO A 379 -63.42 27.70 -6.23
CA PRO A 379 -63.01 26.42 -6.84
C PRO A 379 -61.96 26.48 -8.00
N LYS A 380 -61.66 25.30 -8.60
CA LYS A 380 -60.84 25.03 -9.81
C LYS A 380 -61.69 24.49 -10.97
N ARG A 381 -61.14 24.52 -12.20
CA ARG A 381 -61.23 23.57 -13.38
C ARG A 381 -60.50 24.24 -14.57
N GLU A 382 -59.91 23.61 -15.61
CA GLU A 382 -59.60 22.22 -16.08
C GLU A 382 -58.30 22.36 -16.96
N GLU A 383 -57.32 21.44 -17.01
CA GLU A 383 -57.19 20.22 -17.89
C GLU A 383 -57.30 20.52 -19.42
N GLU A 384 -56.47 20.01 -20.36
CA GLU A 384 -55.46 18.92 -20.35
C GLU A 384 -54.45 18.94 -21.55
N GLU A 385 -53.38 18.11 -21.48
CA GLU A 385 -52.51 17.42 -22.51
C GLU A 385 -52.45 17.89 -24.01
N VAL A 386 -51.29 18.25 -24.61
CA VAL A 386 -50.10 17.49 -25.16
C VAL A 386 -50.13 17.17 -26.68
N LEU A 387 -49.07 17.53 -27.44
CA LEU A 387 -48.42 16.72 -28.51
C LEU A 387 -47.08 17.31 -29.04
N ASP A 388 -46.48 16.65 -30.06
CA ASP A 388 -45.04 16.57 -30.40
C ASP A 388 -44.70 17.00 -31.86
N GLN A 389 -43.40 17.04 -32.20
CA GLN A 389 -42.73 17.02 -33.53
C GLN A 389 -42.63 18.27 -34.43
N GLY A 390 -41.36 18.63 -34.76
CA GLY A 390 -40.87 19.07 -36.09
C GLY A 390 -41.22 20.50 -36.58
N ASP A 391 -40.39 21.25 -37.33
CA ASP A 391 -39.21 20.88 -38.14
C ASP A 391 -38.50 22.16 -38.71
N PHE A 392 -37.33 21.95 -39.32
CA PHE A 392 -36.73 22.68 -40.45
C PHE A 392 -36.35 24.18 -40.44
N TYR A 393 -36.87 25.05 -39.57
CA TYR A 393 -36.59 26.52 -39.66
C TYR A 393 -35.53 27.08 -38.70
N SER A 394 -34.74 26.22 -38.05
CA SER A 394 -33.58 26.61 -37.21
C SER A 394 -32.36 27.13 -38.01
N LEU A 395 -32.45 27.19 -39.35
CA LEU A 395 -31.29 27.23 -40.26
C LEU A 395 -31.14 28.55 -41.06
N LEU A 396 -31.86 29.62 -40.71
CA LEU A 396 -31.90 30.87 -41.50
C LEU A 396 -31.83 32.18 -40.69
N SER A 397 -31.35 32.14 -39.45
CA SER A 397 -31.13 33.36 -38.62
C SER A 397 -29.83 33.34 -37.80
N LYS A 398 -28.85 32.56 -38.23
CA LYS A 398 -27.43 32.62 -37.77
C LYS A 398 -26.44 32.86 -38.92
N LEU A 399 -26.95 33.10 -40.13
CA LEU A 399 -26.22 33.74 -41.23
C LEU A 399 -26.64 35.21 -41.23
N LEU A 400 -25.66 36.12 -41.37
CA LEU A 400 -25.76 37.57 -41.14
C LEU A 400 -26.00 37.91 -39.64
N GLY A 401 -25.30 38.86 -39.02
CA GLY A 401 -24.17 39.69 -39.49
C GLY A 401 -24.21 41.09 -38.87
N GLU A 402 -23.04 41.70 -38.66
CA GLU A 402 -22.85 43.12 -38.28
C GLU A 402 -23.32 43.53 -36.85
N ARG A 403 -22.96 44.73 -36.35
CA ARG A 403 -21.64 45.30 -35.96
C ARG A 403 -21.87 46.72 -35.39
N GLU A 404 -21.02 47.17 -34.44
CA GLU A 404 -20.69 48.59 -34.15
C GLU A 404 -21.85 49.51 -33.66
N ASP A 405 -21.72 50.64 -32.94
CA ASP A 405 -20.66 51.25 -32.11
C ASP A 405 -21.30 52.40 -31.25
N VAL A 406 -20.48 53.22 -30.55
CA VAL A 406 -20.78 54.62 -30.07
C VAL A 406 -21.64 54.80 -28.79
N VAL A 407 -21.54 55.86 -27.93
CA VAL A 407 -20.40 56.51 -27.20
C VAL A 407 -20.90 57.58 -26.19
N HIS A 408 -20.37 57.61 -24.95
CA HIS A 408 -20.41 58.73 -23.94
C HIS A 408 -21.84 59.13 -23.40
N VAL A 409 -22.11 59.98 -22.38
CA VAL A 409 -21.50 61.22 -21.80
C VAL A 409 -21.71 61.33 -20.24
N HIS A 410 -21.09 62.32 -19.58
CA HIS A 410 -20.88 62.51 -18.13
C HIS A 410 -22.01 63.11 -17.23
N LYS A 411 -21.76 63.03 -15.90
CA LYS A 411 -21.95 64.04 -14.81
C LYS A 411 -23.35 64.30 -14.21
N TYR A 412 -23.47 64.09 -12.89
CA TYR A 412 -23.59 65.19 -11.90
C TYR A 412 -23.20 64.75 -10.46
N ASN A 413 -23.01 65.70 -9.54
CA ASN A 413 -22.81 65.46 -8.09
C ASN A 413 -23.25 66.69 -7.25
N PRO A 414 -24.04 66.54 -6.17
CA PRO A 414 -24.31 67.61 -5.19
C PRO A 414 -23.90 67.25 -3.73
N THR A 415 -23.70 68.26 -2.88
CA THR A 415 -23.10 68.14 -1.52
C THR A 415 -24.02 68.53 -0.35
N GLU A 416 -23.78 67.88 0.80
CA GLU A 416 -23.86 68.35 2.21
C GLU A 416 -25.10 69.06 2.81
N LYS A 417 -25.54 68.55 3.98
CA LYS A 417 -25.93 69.21 5.27
C LYS A 417 -26.80 68.24 6.11
N ALA A 418 -26.91 68.28 7.45
CA ALA A 418 -26.12 68.85 8.56
C ALA A 418 -26.62 68.25 9.91
N GLU A 419 -26.05 68.67 11.04
CA GLU A 419 -26.33 68.26 12.44
C GLU A 419 -27.70 68.81 12.97
N SER A 420 -28.22 68.57 14.21
CA SER A 420 -27.56 68.25 15.51
C SER A 420 -28.46 67.61 16.61
N ASP A 421 -27.82 67.29 17.76
CA ASP A 421 -28.36 67.04 19.14
C ASP A 421 -29.06 65.68 19.44
N LEU A 422 -29.24 65.21 20.70
CA LEU A 422 -29.07 65.83 22.04
C LEU A 422 -28.61 64.84 23.17
N VAL A 423 -27.42 65.09 23.75
CA VAL A 423 -26.95 65.01 25.17
C VAL A 423 -27.40 63.90 26.20
N ALA A 424 -26.39 63.31 26.88
CA ALA A 424 -26.32 62.75 28.27
C ALA A 424 -26.99 61.40 28.68
N GLU A 425 -26.62 60.73 29.80
CA GLU A 425 -25.31 60.43 30.46
C GLU A 425 -25.52 59.43 31.66
N ILE A 426 -24.44 58.92 32.28
CA ILE A 426 -24.33 58.37 33.66
C ILE A 426 -25.04 57.03 34.01
N ALA A 427 -24.23 55.94 34.09
CA ALA A 427 -23.97 55.06 35.26
C ALA A 427 -25.15 54.30 35.99
N ASN A 428 -24.95 53.31 36.89
CA ASN A 428 -23.76 52.57 37.34
C ASN A 428 -24.09 51.16 37.93
N VAL A 429 -23.06 50.32 38.04
CA VAL A 429 -22.86 49.03 38.78
C VAL A 429 -23.81 48.70 39.97
N VAL A 430 -24.14 47.39 40.21
CA VAL A 430 -23.94 46.63 41.49
C VAL A 430 -24.75 45.30 41.63
N GLN A 431 -24.02 44.23 42.01
CA GLN A 431 -24.42 42.96 42.69
C GLN A 431 -25.28 41.85 42.04
N LYS A 432 -24.69 40.64 42.04
CA LYS A 432 -25.14 39.39 42.70
C LYS A 432 -26.66 39.21 42.90
N LYS A 433 -27.23 38.07 42.51
CA LYS A 433 -27.02 36.81 43.25
C LYS A 433 -27.39 35.56 42.46
N ASP A 434 -26.86 34.43 42.92
CA ASP A 434 -27.24 33.08 42.53
C ASP A 434 -28.69 32.77 42.95
N LEU A 435 -29.38 31.92 42.18
CA LEU A 435 -29.91 30.63 42.65
C LEU A 435 -30.55 29.84 41.50
N ALA A 436 -30.05 28.63 41.25
CA ALA A 436 -30.71 27.64 40.40
C ALA A 436 -31.86 26.95 41.14
N ARG A 437 -32.81 26.36 40.40
CA ARG A 437 -33.81 25.44 40.93
C ARG A 437 -34.23 24.46 39.81
N GLU A 438 -33.95 23.14 39.83
CA GLU A 438 -34.28 22.05 40.80
C GLU A 438 -35.71 21.49 40.58
N VAL A 439 -35.98 20.26 41.03
CA VAL A 439 -37.19 19.38 40.87
C VAL A 439 -37.14 18.49 39.62
N THR A 440 -37.29 17.15 39.64
CA THR A 440 -37.23 16.04 40.66
C THR A 440 -37.27 14.69 39.88
N ASN A 441 -36.92 13.47 40.35
CA ASN A 441 -36.07 12.89 41.41
C ASN A 441 -36.09 11.33 41.26
N HIS A 442 -35.30 10.60 42.09
CA HIS A 442 -35.55 9.23 42.61
C HIS A 442 -35.33 8.00 41.69
N ASP A 443 -34.81 6.84 42.15
CA ASP A 443 -34.17 6.41 43.44
C ASP A 443 -33.50 5.01 43.25
N GLU A 444 -32.73 4.38 44.16
CA GLU A 444 -32.22 4.68 45.53
C GLU A 444 -30.88 3.93 45.78
N ARG A 445 -30.19 4.27 46.89
CA ARG A 445 -29.27 3.42 47.73
C ARG A 445 -27.86 3.02 47.27
N GLY A 446 -26.91 3.16 48.22
CA GLY A 446 -25.54 2.62 48.15
C GLY A 446 -24.68 2.80 49.43
N ASN A 447 -24.60 4.02 49.98
CA ASN A 447 -24.06 4.41 51.31
C ASN A 447 -22.67 3.91 51.81
N ALA A 448 -21.71 4.85 51.91
CA ALA A 448 -21.19 5.43 53.17
C ALA A 448 -19.71 5.24 53.66
N ILE A 449 -18.95 6.35 53.56
CA ILE A 449 -18.13 7.03 54.61
C ILE A 449 -16.93 6.30 55.28
N LEU A 450 -15.69 6.83 55.11
CA LEU A 450 -14.90 7.47 56.20
C LEU A 450 -13.61 8.20 55.72
N VAL A 451 -13.10 9.12 56.55
CA VAL A 451 -12.00 10.08 56.27
C VAL A 451 -11.16 10.33 57.53
N ARG A 452 -9.82 10.52 57.39
CA ARG A 452 -8.99 11.46 58.19
C ARG A 452 -7.50 11.43 57.84
N ASP A 453 -6.86 12.60 57.87
CA ASP A 453 -5.51 12.77 58.43
C ASP A 453 -5.35 14.17 59.08
N ARG A 454 -4.18 14.48 59.67
CA ARG A 454 -3.96 15.63 60.57
C ARG A 454 -2.68 16.44 60.28
N ILE A 455 -2.66 17.68 60.76
CA ILE A 455 -1.64 18.73 60.54
C ILE A 455 -0.50 18.63 61.56
N HIS A 456 0.75 19.02 61.22
CA HIS A 456 1.57 20.02 61.96
C HIS A 456 2.84 20.50 61.21
N LYS A 457 3.40 21.65 61.63
CA LYS A 457 4.48 22.45 60.99
C LYS A 457 5.83 22.33 61.74
N PHE A 458 6.95 22.82 61.18
CA PHE A 458 7.61 24.08 61.66
C PHE A 458 8.88 24.56 60.88
N HIS A 459 9.12 25.89 60.89
CA HIS A 459 10.34 26.70 60.58
C HIS A 459 11.02 26.55 59.19
N ARG A 460 11.36 27.59 58.39
CA ARG A 460 11.65 29.05 58.52
C ARG A 460 13.02 29.35 59.18
N LEU A 461 14.05 29.89 58.49
CA LEU A 461 14.21 31.26 57.93
C LEU A 461 15.30 31.30 56.81
N GLU A 462 15.71 32.41 56.13
CA GLU A 462 15.04 33.58 55.49
C GLU A 462 16.11 34.63 55.04
N SER A 463 16.31 34.94 53.74
CA SER A 463 17.15 36.08 53.27
C SER A 463 16.67 36.69 51.92
N THR A 464 17.13 37.90 51.57
CA THR A 464 16.49 38.77 50.56
C THR A 464 17.48 39.46 49.60
N LEU A 465 16.97 39.89 48.43
CA LEU A 465 17.22 41.23 47.85
C LEU A 465 16.28 41.50 46.64
N ARG A 466 16.21 42.75 46.15
CA ARG A 466 15.25 43.22 45.12
C ARG A 466 15.94 43.65 43.82
N PRO A 467 15.29 43.53 42.64
CA PRO A 467 15.56 44.38 41.47
C PRO A 467 14.79 45.74 41.57
N PRO A 468 15.20 46.78 40.82
CA PRO A 468 14.55 48.10 40.83
C PRO A 468 13.53 48.30 39.70
N GLU A 469 12.50 49.13 39.94
CA GLU A 469 11.65 49.73 38.89
C GLU A 469 12.22 51.07 38.41
N ASN A 470 12.03 51.44 37.13
CA ASN A 470 11.18 52.60 36.76
C ASN A 470 11.04 52.83 35.24
N ARG A 471 9.80 53.19 34.84
CA ARG A 471 9.40 54.14 33.75
C ARG A 471 9.43 53.72 32.26
N HIS A 472 8.21 53.43 31.78
CA HIS A 472 7.51 54.09 30.66
C HIS A 472 8.27 54.48 29.38
N PHE A 473 7.81 54.01 28.21
CA PHE A 473 6.81 54.78 27.42
C PHE A 473 6.02 53.93 26.39
N SER A 474 5.03 54.59 25.76
CA SER A 474 3.99 54.17 24.79
C SER A 474 4.21 52.98 23.82
N LEU A 475 3.09 52.38 23.39
CA LEU A 475 2.98 51.59 22.16
C LEU A 475 3.44 52.37 20.91
N GLN A 476 3.98 51.62 19.93
CA GLN A 476 3.68 51.80 18.50
C GLN A 476 3.96 50.50 17.72
N GLN A 477 3.06 50.10 16.82
CA GLN A 477 3.33 49.09 15.80
C GLN A 477 4.06 49.74 14.60
N PRO A 478 4.94 48.98 13.95
CA PRO A 478 4.94 48.88 12.49
C PRO A 478 4.69 47.43 12.02
N LYS A 479 4.62 47.24 10.69
CA LYS A 479 4.16 46.01 10.02
C LYS A 479 5.31 45.08 9.62
N HIS A 480 4.93 43.85 9.23
CA HIS A 480 5.66 42.86 8.43
C HIS A 480 7.05 43.24 7.89
N GLY A 481 8.03 42.40 8.22
CA GLY A 481 9.19 42.09 7.39
C GLY A 481 9.48 40.59 7.54
N GLU A 482 9.93 39.93 6.48
CA GLU A 482 10.36 38.53 6.54
C GLU A 482 11.70 38.42 7.28
N GLY A 483 11.85 37.41 8.13
CA GLY A 483 13.05 37.17 8.93
C GLY A 483 13.11 35.73 9.42
N SER A 484 14.30 35.13 9.37
CA SER A 484 14.53 33.74 9.77
C SER A 484 14.29 33.54 11.27
N TRP A 485 13.74 32.39 11.65
CA TRP A 485 13.69 31.93 13.04
C TRP A 485 15.03 31.31 13.44
N GLU A 486 16.08 32.14 13.56
CA GLU A 486 17.30 31.73 14.28
C GLU A 486 16.94 31.50 15.75
N LYS A 487 17.07 30.25 16.22
CA LYS A 487 16.95 29.91 17.64
C LYS A 487 18.27 30.23 18.35
N GLU A 488 18.20 30.72 19.58
CA GLU A 488 19.40 30.90 20.41
C GLU A 488 19.96 29.53 20.85
N HIS A 489 20.97 29.01 20.14
CA HIS A 489 21.68 27.78 20.52
C HIS A 489 22.58 28.05 21.74
N THR A 490 22.28 27.40 22.87
CA THR A 490 23.10 27.48 24.10
C THR A 490 24.05 26.27 24.22
N GLY A 491 25.00 26.14 23.30
CA GLY A 491 26.05 25.11 23.36
C GLY A 491 27.07 25.19 22.21
N ASP A 492 28.32 24.80 22.48
CA ASP A 492 29.41 24.73 21.48
C ASP A 492 29.36 23.47 20.58
N PHE A 493 28.26 22.70 20.66
CA PHE A 493 28.06 21.43 19.96
C PHE A 493 26.85 21.53 19.03
N HIS A 494 27.07 21.29 17.74
CA HIS A 494 26.04 21.22 16.71
C HIS A 494 26.43 20.19 15.63
N ILE A 495 25.45 19.64 14.91
CA ILE A 495 25.58 18.68 13.81
C ILE A 495 25.11 19.32 12.49
N GLU A 496 26.02 19.51 11.52
CA GLU A 496 25.72 20.12 10.21
C GLU A 496 25.75 19.11 9.05
N GLU A 497 25.00 19.36 7.97
CA GLU A 497 24.98 18.51 6.76
C GLU A 497 26.29 18.63 5.97
N VAL A 498 26.91 17.50 5.60
CA VAL A 498 28.06 17.45 4.68
C VAL A 498 27.55 17.53 3.24
N VAL A 499 27.11 18.72 2.86
CA VAL A 499 26.19 18.97 1.73
C VAL A 499 26.69 18.53 0.34
N ASP A 500 28.00 18.30 0.17
CA ASP A 500 28.61 17.87 -1.08
C ASP A 500 29.00 16.36 -1.09
N TRP A 501 28.62 15.62 -0.04
CA TRP A 501 28.69 14.16 0.05
C TRP A 501 27.30 13.55 -0.32
N PRO A 502 27.22 12.40 -1.02
CA PRO A 502 28.30 11.53 -1.48
C PRO A 502 29.04 12.04 -2.73
N GLY A 503 28.51 13.06 -3.42
CA GLY A 503 29.12 13.59 -4.66
C GLY A 503 29.08 12.64 -5.87
N LEU A 504 28.43 11.48 -5.74
CA LEU A 504 28.33 10.41 -6.74
C LEU A 504 26.87 9.97 -6.93
N ASP A 505 26.49 9.61 -8.16
CA ASP A 505 25.18 9.01 -8.49
C ASP A 505 25.11 7.54 -8.04
N LEU A 506 24.96 7.34 -6.72
CA LEU A 506 24.73 6.03 -6.12
C LEU A 506 23.28 5.59 -6.38
N LYS A 507 23.10 4.59 -7.23
CA LYS A 507 21.78 4.04 -7.60
C LYS A 507 21.22 3.14 -6.52
N LEU A 508 20.79 3.77 -5.42
CA LEU A 508 20.21 3.11 -4.27
C LEU A 508 18.73 2.76 -4.48
N GLY A 509 18.28 1.74 -3.76
CA GLY A 509 16.87 1.40 -3.61
C GLY A 509 16.22 2.20 -2.48
N GLN A 510 15.13 1.68 -1.92
CA GLN A 510 14.73 2.06 -0.56
C GLN A 510 15.88 1.68 0.39
N VAL A 511 16.53 2.65 1.05
CA VAL A 511 17.61 2.41 2.02
C VAL A 511 16.99 2.16 3.38
N SER A 512 17.06 0.91 3.85
CA SER A 512 16.30 0.48 5.04
C SER A 512 17.15 0.26 6.29
N GLY A 513 18.46 0.06 6.14
CA GLY A 513 19.39 -0.18 7.23
C GLY A 513 20.79 0.35 6.94
N LEU A 514 21.49 0.83 7.97
CA LEU A 514 22.85 1.36 7.93
C LEU A 514 23.69 0.78 9.08
N ALA A 515 24.96 0.50 8.83
CA ALA A 515 25.92 0.18 9.88
C ALA A 515 27.30 0.77 9.57
N LEU A 516 28.21 0.68 10.55
CA LEU A 516 29.64 0.91 10.38
C LEU A 516 30.37 -0.42 10.58
N ASP A 517 31.33 -0.71 9.70
CA ASP A 517 32.22 -1.87 9.89
C ASP A 517 33.36 -1.53 10.89
N PRO A 518 34.18 -2.52 11.33
CA PRO A 518 35.27 -2.27 12.29
C PRO A 518 36.33 -1.26 11.82
N GLU A 519 36.38 -0.98 10.52
CA GLU A 519 37.24 0.00 9.87
C GLU A 519 36.57 1.38 9.69
N ASN A 520 35.37 1.58 10.27
CA ASN A 520 34.50 2.76 10.14
C ASN A 520 34.03 3.06 8.70
N ASN A 521 33.99 2.08 7.80
CA ASN A 521 33.31 2.25 6.51
C ASN A 521 31.79 2.21 6.68
N LEU A 522 31.09 3.02 5.88
CA LEU A 522 29.63 3.04 5.86
C LEU A 522 29.11 1.82 5.10
N VAL A 523 28.26 1.04 5.75
CA VAL A 523 27.58 -0.11 5.16
C VAL A 523 26.10 0.24 4.97
N ILE A 524 25.63 0.14 3.73
CA ILE A 524 24.26 0.47 3.32
C ILE A 524 23.52 -0.81 2.95
N PHE A 525 22.36 -1.05 3.56
CA PHE A 525 21.42 -2.10 3.16
C PHE A 525 20.20 -1.48 2.47
N HIS A 526 19.97 -1.86 1.21
CA HIS A 526 18.88 -1.31 0.40
C HIS A 526 18.14 -2.38 -0.40
N ARG A 527 16.85 -2.12 -0.68
CA ARG A 527 15.92 -3.05 -1.34
C ARG A 527 16.11 -3.18 -2.86
N GLY A 528 17.24 -2.71 -3.41
CA GLY A 528 17.50 -2.72 -4.85
C GLY A 528 16.37 -2.04 -5.66
N ASP A 529 15.83 -2.76 -6.63
CA ASP A 529 14.66 -2.39 -7.43
C ASP A 529 13.31 -2.81 -6.81
N HIS A 530 13.32 -3.64 -5.76
CA HIS A 530 12.13 -3.97 -4.99
C HIS A 530 11.67 -2.76 -4.15
N VAL A 531 10.37 -2.69 -3.90
CA VAL A 531 9.72 -1.63 -3.12
C VAL A 531 8.77 -2.31 -2.14
N TRP A 532 8.89 -2.01 -0.86
CA TRP A 532 7.83 -2.31 0.10
C TRP A 532 6.71 -1.28 -0.11
N ASP A 533 5.55 -1.79 -0.52
CA ASP A 533 4.28 -1.07 -0.69
C ASP A 533 3.10 -1.84 -0.05
N GLU A 534 1.89 -1.27 -0.13
CA GLU A 534 0.63 -1.90 0.31
C GLU A 534 0.37 -3.29 -0.32
N ASN A 535 1.01 -3.59 -1.46
CA ASN A 535 0.80 -4.82 -2.24
C ASN A 535 1.88 -5.88 -1.97
N SER A 536 2.76 -5.64 -1.00
CA SER A 536 3.89 -6.53 -0.70
C SER A 536 3.48 -7.73 0.16
N PHE A 537 2.46 -7.59 1.01
CA PHE A 537 1.98 -8.59 1.96
C PHE A 537 0.46 -8.67 1.97
N ASP A 538 -0.11 -9.80 2.39
CA ASP A 538 -1.55 -9.93 2.68
C ASP A 538 -1.88 -9.70 4.17
N SER A 539 -3.16 -9.85 4.53
CA SER A 539 -3.69 -9.73 5.89
C SER A 539 -3.18 -10.79 6.88
N LYS A 540 -2.41 -11.79 6.42
CA LYS A 540 -1.73 -12.79 7.25
C LYS A 540 -0.21 -12.57 7.24
N PHE A 541 0.21 -11.39 6.77
CA PHE A 541 1.60 -10.95 6.62
C PHE A 541 2.42 -11.88 5.71
N VAL A 542 1.78 -12.60 4.81
CA VAL A 542 2.44 -13.48 3.86
C VAL A 542 2.93 -12.64 2.67
N TYR A 543 4.23 -12.68 2.37
CA TYR A 543 4.77 -11.93 1.22
C TYR A 543 4.16 -12.44 -0.10
N GLN A 544 3.64 -11.51 -0.91
CA GLN A 544 2.85 -11.82 -2.12
C GLN A 544 3.70 -11.86 -3.40
N GLN A 545 4.72 -11.02 -3.53
CA GLN A 545 5.46 -10.81 -4.79
C GLN A 545 6.53 -11.90 -5.05
N ARG A 546 6.32 -13.12 -4.53
CA ARG A 546 7.26 -14.27 -4.57
C ARG A 546 7.75 -14.61 -5.97
N GLY A 547 6.86 -14.48 -6.97
CA GLY A 547 7.14 -14.77 -8.38
C GLY A 547 8.09 -13.81 -9.08
N VAL A 548 8.50 -12.70 -8.44
CA VAL A 548 9.57 -11.82 -8.92
C VAL A 548 10.95 -12.46 -8.72
N GLY A 549 11.09 -13.36 -7.74
CA GLY A 549 12.39 -13.87 -7.28
C GLY A 549 13.07 -12.91 -6.27
N PRO A 550 14.23 -13.29 -5.73
CA PRO A 550 15.02 -12.40 -4.87
C PRO A 550 15.71 -11.30 -5.68
N ILE A 551 16.10 -10.22 -5.01
CA ILE A 551 16.73 -9.03 -5.60
C ILE A 551 18.00 -9.43 -6.35
N GLU A 552 18.03 -9.22 -7.67
CA GLU A 552 19.18 -9.56 -8.53
C GLU A 552 20.38 -8.61 -8.34
N GLN A 553 20.25 -7.54 -7.58
CA GLN A 553 21.31 -6.56 -7.34
C GLN A 553 22.02 -6.85 -6.01
N ASN A 554 23.28 -6.42 -5.86
CA ASN A 554 23.89 -6.39 -4.53
C ASN A 554 23.09 -5.40 -3.67
N THR A 555 22.60 -5.87 -2.53
CA THR A 555 21.78 -5.10 -1.58
C THR A 555 22.58 -4.50 -0.44
N ILE A 556 23.79 -5.04 -0.18
CA ILE A 556 24.73 -4.55 0.83
C ILE A 556 25.90 -3.88 0.08
N LEU A 557 26.09 -2.59 0.31
CA LEU A 557 27.16 -1.79 -0.28
C LEU A 557 28.06 -1.23 0.83
N VAL A 558 29.39 -1.34 0.68
CA VAL A 558 30.35 -0.75 1.64
C VAL A 558 31.07 0.42 0.99
N LEU A 559 30.92 1.61 1.57
CA LEU A 559 31.45 2.88 1.07
C LEU A 559 32.47 3.47 2.03
N ASN A 560 33.55 4.04 1.49
CA ASN A 560 34.42 4.91 2.29
C ASN A 560 33.64 6.17 2.75
N PRO A 561 33.67 6.52 4.05
CA PRO A 561 32.82 7.58 4.61
C PRO A 561 33.26 8.98 4.20
N SER A 562 34.51 9.15 3.72
CA SER A 562 35.08 10.45 3.35
C SER A 562 34.74 10.84 1.91
N ASN A 563 34.78 9.90 0.96
CA ASN A 563 34.62 10.17 -0.47
C ASN A 563 33.50 9.37 -1.17
N ALA A 564 32.71 8.59 -0.41
CA ALA A 564 31.64 7.71 -0.89
C ALA A 564 32.04 6.68 -1.97
N GLN A 565 33.34 6.38 -2.10
CA GLN A 565 33.83 5.36 -3.01
C GLN A 565 33.36 3.98 -2.54
N LEU A 566 32.71 3.24 -3.45
CA LEU A 566 32.38 1.84 -3.24
C LEU A 566 33.66 1.00 -3.11
N LEU A 567 33.80 0.32 -1.97
CA LEU A 567 34.92 -0.56 -1.63
C LEU A 567 34.59 -2.00 -2.05
N HIS A 568 33.47 -2.54 -1.56
CA HIS A 568 32.92 -3.84 -1.94
C HIS A 568 31.39 -3.85 -1.84
N SER A 569 30.76 -4.91 -2.36
CA SER A 569 29.31 -5.10 -2.29
C SER A 569 28.92 -6.58 -2.38
N MET A 570 27.81 -6.94 -1.73
CA MET A 570 27.33 -8.32 -1.60
C MET A 570 25.78 -8.38 -1.49
N GLY A 571 25.22 -9.55 -1.21
CA GLY A 571 23.78 -9.74 -0.95
C GLY A 571 22.92 -10.08 -2.18
N LYS A 572 23.49 -10.06 -3.40
CA LYS A 572 22.79 -10.45 -4.64
C LYS A 572 22.13 -11.82 -4.51
N ASN A 573 20.87 -11.90 -4.95
CA ASN A 573 20.01 -13.10 -4.95
C ASN A 573 19.66 -13.68 -3.56
N LEU A 574 20.02 -13.03 -2.43
CA LEU A 574 19.73 -13.55 -1.08
C LEU A 574 18.42 -13.01 -0.48
N PHE A 575 18.00 -11.79 -0.85
CA PHE A 575 16.97 -11.03 -0.15
C PHE A 575 15.76 -10.69 -1.03
N TYR A 576 14.60 -10.49 -0.41
CA TYR A 576 13.34 -10.09 -1.05
C TYR A 576 12.87 -8.72 -0.59
N LEU A 577 12.93 -8.43 0.72
CA LEU A 577 12.72 -7.11 1.29
C LEU A 577 13.66 -6.90 2.49
N PRO A 578 14.90 -6.44 2.23
CA PRO A 578 15.81 -5.88 3.24
C PRO A 578 15.12 -4.95 4.25
N HIS A 579 15.49 -5.07 5.52
CA HIS A 579 15.13 -4.12 6.55
C HIS A 579 16.35 -3.64 7.35
N GLY A 580 16.54 -4.11 8.58
CA GLY A 580 17.61 -3.70 9.49
C GLY A 580 18.96 -4.34 9.17
N LEU A 581 20.03 -3.68 9.63
CA LEU A 581 21.42 -4.07 9.44
C LEU A 581 22.22 -3.70 10.70
N SER A 582 22.98 -4.65 11.23
CA SER A 582 24.07 -4.37 12.18
C SER A 582 25.29 -5.22 11.86
N ILE A 583 26.41 -4.93 12.53
CA ILE A 583 27.68 -5.65 12.34
C ILE A 583 28.21 -6.08 13.70
N ASP A 584 28.58 -7.36 13.85
CA ASP A 584 29.19 -7.83 15.09
C ASP A 584 30.68 -7.49 15.17
N LYS A 585 31.23 -7.50 16.38
CA LYS A 585 32.65 -7.19 16.69
C LYS A 585 33.70 -8.05 15.94
N ASN A 586 33.28 -9.07 15.19
CA ASN A 586 34.15 -9.91 14.37
C ASN A 586 33.99 -9.60 12.87
N GLY A 587 33.29 -8.52 12.50
CA GLY A 587 33.06 -8.10 11.10
C GLY A 587 31.96 -8.87 10.37
N ASN A 588 31.08 -9.60 11.06
CA ASN A 588 29.97 -10.30 10.39
C ASN A 588 28.76 -9.38 10.28
N TYR A 589 28.14 -9.38 9.10
CA TYR A 589 26.89 -8.66 8.85
C TYR A 589 25.71 -9.43 9.41
N TRP A 590 24.86 -8.76 10.16
CA TRP A 590 23.59 -9.27 10.67
C TRP A 590 22.45 -8.46 10.08
N VAL A 591 21.52 -9.11 9.40
CA VAL A 591 20.46 -8.43 8.63
C VAL A 591 19.11 -9.11 8.78
N THR A 592 18.04 -8.32 8.72
CA THR A 592 16.66 -8.79 8.72
C THR A 592 16.04 -8.67 7.34
N ASP A 593 15.22 -9.66 6.96
CA ASP A 593 14.37 -9.59 5.76
C ASP A 593 12.92 -9.87 6.16
N VAL A 594 12.06 -8.89 5.91
CA VAL A 594 10.66 -8.92 6.32
C VAL A 594 9.80 -9.80 5.42
N ALA A 595 10.20 -10.02 4.17
CA ALA A 595 9.48 -10.89 3.22
C ALA A 595 9.77 -12.36 3.49
N LEU A 596 11.02 -12.67 3.82
CA LEU A 596 11.45 -14.00 4.25
C LEU A 596 11.05 -14.30 5.70
N HIS A 597 10.77 -13.28 6.51
CA HIS A 597 10.55 -13.36 7.97
C HIS A 597 11.75 -13.99 8.70
N GLN A 598 12.95 -13.58 8.29
CA GLN A 598 14.21 -14.20 8.71
C GLN A 598 15.26 -13.18 9.12
N VAL A 599 16.19 -13.65 9.96
CA VAL A 599 17.41 -12.93 10.36
C VAL A 599 18.61 -13.76 9.93
N PHE A 600 19.56 -13.13 9.25
CA PHE A 600 20.72 -13.76 8.65
C PHE A 600 21.99 -13.27 9.32
N LYS A 601 22.97 -14.17 9.46
CA LYS A 601 24.38 -13.83 9.67
C LYS A 601 25.16 -14.12 8.39
N LEU A 602 25.89 -13.14 7.86
CA LEU A 602 26.82 -13.31 6.74
C LEU A 602 28.26 -13.06 7.23
N GLY A 603 29.20 -13.90 6.80
CA GLY A 603 30.63 -13.60 6.91
C GLY A 603 31.06 -12.62 5.81
N ALA A 604 32.13 -11.86 6.03
CA ALA A 604 32.50 -10.77 5.12
C ALA A 604 32.96 -11.23 3.72
N ASP A 605 33.57 -12.41 3.62
CA ASP A 605 33.97 -13.05 2.37
C ASP A 605 33.03 -14.22 1.95
N ASP A 606 32.05 -14.55 2.78
CA ASP A 606 31.20 -15.74 2.62
C ASP A 606 30.00 -15.47 1.69
N LYS A 607 29.76 -16.41 0.77
CA LYS A 607 28.64 -16.32 -0.19
C LYS A 607 27.32 -16.89 0.35
N GLU A 608 27.38 -17.64 1.43
CA GLU A 608 26.26 -18.36 2.03
C GLU A 608 26.10 -17.90 3.49
N PRO A 609 24.86 -17.82 4.04
CA PRO A 609 24.67 -17.42 5.43
C PRO A 609 25.31 -18.40 6.44
N LEU A 610 26.03 -17.84 7.41
CA LEU A 610 26.63 -18.56 8.54
C LEU A 610 25.60 -19.02 9.57
N LEU A 611 24.48 -18.30 9.66
CA LEU A 611 23.32 -18.61 10.50
C LEU A 611 22.07 -18.00 9.85
N ILE A 612 20.94 -18.71 9.97
CA ILE A 612 19.62 -18.20 9.61
C ILE A 612 18.68 -18.51 10.79
N LEU A 613 17.90 -17.52 11.22
CA LEU A 613 16.84 -17.63 12.22
C LEU A 613 15.50 -17.26 11.55
N GLY A 614 14.39 -17.90 11.93
CA GLY A 614 13.12 -17.77 11.22
C GLY A 614 12.95 -18.80 10.10
N THR A 615 11.74 -18.92 9.55
CA THR A 615 11.43 -19.83 8.44
C THR A 615 11.04 -19.02 7.20
N ALA A 616 11.77 -19.21 6.09
CA ALA A 616 11.58 -18.49 4.85
C ALA A 616 10.10 -18.45 4.39
N LEU A 617 9.61 -17.24 4.14
CA LEU A 617 8.28 -16.94 3.60
C LEU A 617 7.11 -17.47 4.47
N GLN A 618 7.34 -17.72 5.76
CA GLN A 618 6.36 -18.21 6.74
C GLN A 618 6.33 -17.33 8.02
N PRO A 619 5.37 -16.39 8.12
CA PRO A 619 5.22 -15.55 9.32
C PRO A 619 4.71 -16.36 10.52
N GLY A 620 5.12 -15.98 11.73
CA GLY A 620 4.65 -16.59 12.97
C GLY A 620 5.17 -15.93 14.25
N SER A 621 4.68 -16.40 15.40
CA SER A 621 4.95 -15.82 16.72
C SER A 621 5.49 -16.82 17.76
N ASP A 622 5.92 -18.00 17.30
CA ASP A 622 6.55 -19.02 18.14
C ASP A 622 8.07 -18.79 18.34
N LYS A 623 8.81 -19.79 18.84
CA LYS A 623 10.24 -19.69 19.15
C LYS A 623 11.17 -19.78 17.93
N ASN A 624 10.64 -20.25 16.80
CA ASN A 624 11.37 -20.57 15.58
C ASN A 624 10.95 -19.67 14.40
N HIS A 625 9.79 -19.04 14.47
CA HIS A 625 9.24 -18.12 13.48
C HIS A 625 9.27 -16.66 13.97
N PHE A 626 9.41 -15.73 13.03
CA PHE A 626 9.21 -14.29 13.23
C PHE A 626 8.03 -13.81 12.38
N CYS A 627 7.52 -12.61 12.64
CA CYS A 627 6.52 -11.94 11.83
C CYS A 627 7.06 -10.56 11.45
N GLN A 628 7.75 -10.51 10.30
CA GLN A 628 8.41 -9.32 9.77
C GLN A 628 9.39 -8.70 10.80
N PRO A 629 10.54 -9.37 11.06
CA PRO A 629 11.52 -8.88 12.02
C PRO A 629 12.12 -7.56 11.53
N THR A 630 12.18 -6.58 12.41
CA THR A 630 12.60 -5.21 12.09
C THR A 630 14.12 -5.10 12.15
N ASP A 631 14.74 -5.46 13.28
CA ASP A 631 16.16 -5.20 13.52
C ASP A 631 16.82 -6.29 14.36
N VAL A 632 18.16 -6.32 14.34
CA VAL A 632 19.00 -7.31 15.03
C VAL A 632 20.22 -6.63 15.63
N ALA A 633 20.47 -6.86 16.91
CA ALA A 633 21.66 -6.40 17.62
C ALA A 633 22.39 -7.56 18.31
N VAL A 634 23.72 -7.54 18.32
CA VAL A 634 24.55 -8.62 18.87
C VAL A 634 25.48 -8.07 19.95
N ASP A 635 25.32 -8.56 21.19
CA ASP A 635 26.14 -8.14 22.32
C ASP A 635 27.63 -8.48 22.07
N PRO A 636 28.55 -7.48 22.00
CA PRO A 636 29.96 -7.73 21.77
C PRO A 636 30.64 -8.47 22.91
N ILE A 637 30.05 -8.54 24.11
CA ILE A 637 30.62 -9.26 25.26
C ILE A 637 30.27 -10.75 25.16
N THR A 638 28.99 -11.11 25.27
CA THR A 638 28.54 -12.53 25.32
C THR A 638 28.26 -13.15 23.96
N GLY A 639 28.09 -12.35 22.90
CA GLY A 639 27.58 -12.81 21.60
C GLY A 639 26.08 -13.11 21.60
N SER A 640 25.33 -12.72 22.64
CA SER A 640 23.87 -12.85 22.66
C SER A 640 23.26 -12.06 21.51
N ILE A 641 22.34 -12.68 20.76
CA ILE A 641 21.63 -12.07 19.64
C ILE A 641 20.27 -11.58 20.15
N TYR A 642 19.89 -10.36 19.80
CA TYR A 642 18.60 -9.75 20.12
C TYR A 642 17.94 -9.36 18.81
N VAL A 643 16.68 -9.75 18.63
CA VAL A 643 15.88 -9.46 17.43
C VAL A 643 14.62 -8.74 17.86
N SER A 644 14.30 -7.61 17.25
CA SER A 644 12.99 -6.99 17.36
C SER A 644 12.07 -7.57 16.29
N ASP A 645 10.96 -8.14 16.74
CA ASP A 645 10.00 -8.86 15.91
C ASP A 645 8.68 -8.11 15.98
N GLY A 646 8.44 -7.27 14.95
CA GLY A 646 7.90 -5.94 15.21
C GLY A 646 6.75 -5.43 14.35
N TYR A 647 6.67 -5.73 13.05
CA TYR A 647 5.55 -5.20 12.24
C TYR A 647 4.23 -5.95 12.49
N CYS A 648 4.30 -7.25 12.78
CA CYS A 648 3.13 -8.08 13.10
C CYS A 648 3.30 -8.96 14.34
N ASN A 649 4.34 -8.67 15.12
CA ASN A 649 4.50 -9.10 16.52
C ASN A 649 4.88 -7.84 17.34
N SER A 650 4.88 -7.92 18.67
CA SER A 650 5.31 -6.81 19.54
C SER A 650 6.27 -7.31 20.62
N ARG A 651 7.37 -7.95 20.19
CA ARG A 651 8.33 -8.61 21.10
C ARG A 651 9.78 -8.38 20.71
N ILE A 652 10.65 -8.44 21.71
CA ILE A 652 12.09 -8.67 21.56
C ILE A 652 12.37 -10.14 21.87
N VAL A 653 13.11 -10.81 20.99
CA VAL A 653 13.52 -12.22 21.15
C VAL A 653 15.03 -12.31 21.31
N ARG A 654 15.50 -13.03 22.32
CA ARG A 654 16.92 -13.25 22.61
C ARG A 654 17.33 -14.68 22.29
N PHE A 655 18.43 -14.82 21.56
CA PHE A 655 19.08 -16.08 21.22
C PHE A 655 20.51 -16.12 21.75
N SER A 656 21.03 -17.33 21.93
CA SER A 656 22.45 -17.58 22.18
C SER A 656 23.30 -17.30 20.93
N PRO A 657 24.64 -17.20 21.05
CA PRO A 657 25.53 -17.00 19.89
C PRO A 657 25.39 -18.06 18.78
N ASN A 658 24.86 -19.23 19.13
CA ASN A 658 24.63 -20.38 18.24
C ASN A 658 23.19 -20.46 17.72
N GLY A 659 22.40 -19.38 17.84
CA GLY A 659 21.02 -19.31 17.33
C GLY A 659 19.95 -20.04 18.16
N LEU A 660 20.29 -20.66 19.30
CA LEU A 660 19.29 -21.29 20.17
C LEU A 660 18.50 -20.23 20.94
N TYR A 661 17.16 -20.29 20.89
CA TYR A 661 16.24 -19.43 21.65
C TYR A 661 16.55 -19.48 23.16
N ILE A 662 16.62 -18.32 23.81
CA ILE A 662 16.75 -18.18 25.27
C ILE A 662 15.42 -17.71 25.86
N GLN A 663 14.96 -16.52 25.48
CA GLN A 663 13.78 -15.86 26.04
C GLN A 663 13.18 -14.84 25.07
N GLN A 664 11.98 -14.35 25.39
CA GLN A 664 11.36 -13.19 24.74
C GLN A 664 10.66 -12.33 25.78
N TRP A 665 10.46 -11.05 25.48
CA TRP A 665 9.62 -10.13 26.26
C TRP A 665 8.99 -9.08 25.33
N GLY A 666 7.97 -8.38 25.82
CA GLY A 666 7.14 -7.52 24.99
C GLY A 666 5.74 -8.08 24.82
N GLU A 667 4.76 -7.18 24.88
CA GLU A 667 3.35 -7.41 24.61
C GLU A 667 2.83 -6.25 23.72
N GLU A 668 1.73 -6.47 23.02
CA GLU A 668 1.08 -5.42 22.21
C GLU A 668 0.53 -4.29 23.09
N THR A 669 0.55 -3.06 22.57
CA THR A 669 0.06 -1.87 23.27
C THR A 669 -1.45 -1.92 23.47
N SER A 670 -1.89 -1.88 24.72
CA SER A 670 -3.32 -1.90 25.04
C SER A 670 -4.03 -0.59 24.68
N LEU A 671 -5.31 -0.67 24.29
CA LEU A 671 -6.19 0.47 23.98
C LEU A 671 -6.27 1.51 25.12
N ASP A 672 -6.05 1.11 26.38
CA ASP A 672 -5.98 2.02 27.54
C ASP A 672 -4.72 2.91 27.58
N GLY A 673 -3.82 2.77 26.60
CA GLY A 673 -2.54 3.48 26.51
C GLY A 673 -1.32 2.56 26.72
N ALA A 674 -0.18 3.02 26.18
CA ALA A 674 1.07 2.29 26.13
C ALA A 674 1.77 2.20 27.50
N LYS A 675 1.89 0.97 28.02
CA LYS A 675 2.55 0.70 29.31
C LYS A 675 4.05 0.39 29.12
N PRO A 676 4.88 0.52 30.16
CA PRO A 676 6.26 0.04 30.14
C PRO A 676 6.33 -1.45 29.81
N GLY A 677 7.21 -1.84 28.90
CA GLY A 677 7.35 -3.23 28.44
C GLY A 677 6.29 -3.70 27.43
N GLN A 678 5.28 -2.88 27.11
CA GLN A 678 4.48 -3.05 25.89
C GLN A 678 5.14 -2.32 24.72
N PHE A 679 4.91 -2.77 23.50
CA PHE A 679 5.38 -2.11 22.28
C PHE A 679 4.23 -1.90 21.28
N HIS A 680 4.45 -1.03 20.30
CA HIS A 680 3.69 -0.93 19.07
C HIS A 680 4.70 -0.66 17.96
N ILE A 681 5.10 -1.73 17.29
CA ILE A 681 6.21 -1.80 16.33
C ILE A 681 7.57 -1.44 16.97
N PRO A 682 8.19 -2.37 17.74
CA PRO A 682 9.60 -2.25 18.11
C PRO A 682 10.46 -2.34 16.83
N HIS A 683 11.18 -1.26 16.50
CA HIS A 683 11.66 -1.02 15.14
C HIS A 683 13.19 -0.99 14.96
N SER A 684 13.93 -0.58 16.00
CA SER A 684 15.39 -0.44 15.97
C SER A 684 15.98 -0.71 17.36
N LEU A 685 17.19 -1.28 17.41
CA LEU A 685 17.86 -1.80 18.59
C LEU A 685 19.24 -1.17 18.83
N ALA A 686 19.35 -0.28 19.82
CA ALA A 686 20.64 0.24 20.28
C ALA A 686 21.15 -0.54 21.51
N LEU A 687 22.31 -1.17 21.38
CA LEU A 687 23.06 -1.71 22.51
C LEU A 687 23.82 -0.60 23.25
N ILE A 688 23.78 -0.63 24.58
CA ILE A 688 24.41 0.36 25.45
C ILE A 688 25.39 -0.37 26.40
N PRO A 689 26.63 -0.68 25.98
CA PRO A 689 27.57 -1.48 26.77
C PRO A 689 27.88 -0.87 28.13
N ASP A 690 28.16 0.44 28.17
CA ASP A 690 28.49 1.25 29.35
C ASP A 690 27.50 1.09 30.51
N PHE A 691 26.23 0.80 30.20
CA PHE A 691 25.14 0.63 31.16
C PHE A 691 24.56 -0.79 31.20
N SER A 692 25.06 -1.72 30.36
CA SER A 692 24.52 -3.07 30.14
C SER A 692 23.03 -3.09 29.80
N GLN A 693 22.61 -2.23 28.87
CA GLN A 693 21.22 -2.08 28.43
C GLN A 693 21.05 -2.40 26.94
N LEU A 694 19.85 -2.87 26.58
CA LEU A 694 19.33 -2.83 25.21
C LEU A 694 18.21 -1.79 25.18
N CYS A 695 18.33 -0.78 24.34
CA CYS A 695 17.28 0.20 24.09
C CYS A 695 16.59 -0.08 22.75
N VAL A 696 15.28 0.18 22.70
CA VAL A 696 14.39 -0.14 21.60
C VAL A 696 13.66 1.13 21.18
N ALA A 697 13.69 1.47 19.89
CA ALA A 697 12.77 2.43 19.31
C ALA A 697 11.39 1.77 19.18
N ASP A 698 10.41 2.28 19.92
CA ASP A 698 9.04 1.77 19.98
C ASP A 698 8.16 2.68 19.12
N ARG A 699 8.12 2.37 17.82
CA ARG A 699 7.94 3.37 16.75
C ARG A 699 6.65 4.15 16.92
N GLU A 700 5.51 3.47 16.87
CA GLU A 700 4.16 4.07 16.88
C GLU A 700 3.79 4.66 18.26
N ASN A 701 4.61 4.40 19.28
CA ASN A 701 4.48 4.97 20.62
C ASN A 701 5.35 6.22 20.81
N GLY A 702 6.16 6.63 19.82
CA GLY A 702 6.97 7.85 19.85
C GLY A 702 7.93 7.90 21.04
N ARG A 703 8.60 6.77 21.35
CA ARG A 703 9.45 6.64 22.54
C ARG A 703 10.59 5.64 22.36
N ILE A 704 11.54 5.71 23.29
CA ILE A 704 12.64 4.75 23.44
C ILE A 704 12.45 4.03 24.77
N GLN A 705 12.44 2.70 24.77
CA GLN A 705 12.39 1.89 26.00
C GLN A 705 13.69 1.12 26.19
N CYS A 706 14.29 1.18 27.38
CA CYS A 706 15.55 0.54 27.70
C CYS A 706 15.37 -0.59 28.74
N PHE A 707 16.01 -1.72 28.47
CA PHE A 707 15.88 -2.98 29.20
C PHE A 707 17.25 -3.51 29.64
N ARG A 708 17.31 -4.27 30.74
CA ARG A 708 18.54 -4.94 31.19
C ARG A 708 18.93 -6.03 30.20
N LEU A 709 20.15 -5.96 29.65
CA LEU A 709 20.64 -6.85 28.60
C LEU A 709 20.61 -8.35 29.00
N GLU A 710 20.84 -8.64 30.28
CA GLU A 710 20.86 -10.00 30.82
C GLU A 710 19.46 -10.62 31.05
N THR A 711 18.44 -9.83 31.40
CA THR A 711 17.15 -10.33 31.91
C THR A 711 15.95 -9.92 31.07
N GLY A 712 16.04 -8.86 30.26
CA GLY A 712 14.89 -8.27 29.56
C GLY A 712 13.98 -7.42 30.47
N GLU A 713 14.38 -7.15 31.72
CA GLU A 713 13.62 -6.29 32.63
C GLU A 713 13.64 -4.82 32.17
N PHE A 714 12.49 -4.16 32.17
CA PHE A 714 12.40 -2.72 31.88
C PHE A 714 13.18 -1.89 32.91
N ILE A 715 13.96 -0.93 32.43
CA ILE A 715 14.74 0.01 33.25
C ILE A 715 14.10 1.41 33.20
N ARG A 716 13.84 1.93 31.99
CA ARG A 716 13.39 3.32 31.79
C ARG A 716 12.81 3.55 30.39
N GLU A 717 12.10 4.65 30.25
CA GLU A 717 11.61 5.22 28.99
C GLU A 717 12.28 6.58 28.75
N ILE A 718 12.59 6.92 27.49
CA ILE A 718 12.84 8.29 27.03
C ILE A 718 11.71 8.65 26.07
N LYS A 719 10.98 9.73 26.35
CA LYS A 719 9.91 10.23 25.50
C LYS A 719 9.92 11.76 25.49
N HIS A 720 9.91 12.35 24.31
CA HIS A 720 9.92 13.80 24.13
C HIS A 720 8.84 14.23 23.12
N LYS A 721 8.20 15.39 23.34
CA LYS A 721 7.11 15.87 22.47
C LYS A 721 7.55 15.99 21.01
N SER A 722 8.79 16.44 20.78
CA SER A 722 9.32 16.65 19.42
C SER A 722 9.63 15.39 18.64
N PHE A 723 9.53 14.19 19.23
CA PHE A 723 9.52 12.95 18.46
C PHE A 723 8.22 12.79 17.65
N GLY A 724 7.13 13.48 18.01
CA GLY A 724 5.81 13.23 17.42
C GLY A 724 5.27 11.86 17.85
N ARG A 725 4.58 11.16 16.94
CA ARG A 725 4.07 9.79 17.18
C ARG A 725 5.05 8.70 16.79
N GLU A 726 5.94 8.95 15.84
CA GLU A 726 6.77 7.93 15.19
C GLU A 726 8.25 8.16 15.49
N LEU A 727 8.93 7.15 16.06
CA LEU A 727 10.39 7.16 16.22
C LEU A 727 11.00 5.93 15.54
N PHE A 728 11.64 6.12 14.39
CA PHE A 728 12.06 5.01 13.52
C PHE A 728 13.32 4.30 14.02
N ALA A 729 14.38 5.05 14.31
CA ALA A 729 15.68 4.45 14.60
C ALA A 729 16.49 5.21 15.65
N ILE A 730 17.40 4.49 16.29
CA ILE A 730 18.28 4.95 17.36
C ILE A 730 19.70 4.40 17.21
N SER A 731 20.71 5.25 17.44
CA SER A 731 22.12 4.85 17.43
C SER A 731 22.84 5.35 18.66
N TYR A 732 23.64 4.52 19.31
CA TYR A 732 24.37 4.87 20.53
C TYR A 732 25.88 4.94 20.28
N VAL A 733 26.51 6.01 20.75
CA VAL A 733 27.95 6.19 20.71
C VAL A 733 28.52 6.18 22.14
N PRO A 734 29.59 5.39 22.40
CA PRO A 734 30.27 5.37 23.70
C PRO A 734 30.64 6.76 24.20
N GLY A 735 30.58 6.95 25.53
CA GLY A 735 30.66 8.29 26.13
C GLY A 735 29.31 8.99 26.28
N GLY A 736 28.19 8.35 25.90
CA GLY A 736 26.86 8.71 26.36
C GLY A 736 26.01 9.54 25.41
N LEU A 737 26.30 9.56 24.11
CA LEU A 737 25.45 10.19 23.10
C LEU A 737 24.48 9.16 22.50
N LEU A 738 23.22 9.54 22.36
CA LEU A 738 22.18 8.76 21.69
C LEU A 738 21.58 9.60 20.57
N PHE A 739 21.71 9.11 19.34
CA PHE A 739 21.13 9.69 18.13
C PHE A 739 19.78 9.03 17.84
N ALA A 740 18.82 9.76 17.27
CA ALA A 740 17.54 9.22 16.85
C ALA A 740 16.95 9.98 15.65
N VAL A 741 16.01 9.36 14.93
CA VAL A 741 15.22 10.01 13.85
C VAL A 741 13.73 9.71 14.00
N ASN A 742 12.88 10.72 13.79
CA ASN A 742 11.42 10.59 13.84
C ASN A 742 10.77 10.38 12.47
N GLY A 743 9.53 9.91 12.48
CA GLY A 743 8.69 9.75 11.29
C GLY A 743 8.03 11.04 10.82
N MET A 744 7.20 10.92 9.79
CA MET A 744 6.44 12.05 9.23
C MET A 744 5.32 12.47 10.20
N PRO A 745 5.09 13.77 10.45
CA PRO A 745 3.98 14.21 11.29
C PRO A 745 2.63 13.84 10.67
N TYR A 746 1.71 13.35 11.49
CA TYR A 746 0.34 13.08 11.06
C TYR A 746 -0.40 14.39 10.71
N PRO A 747 -1.42 14.37 9.83
CA PRO A 747 -2.22 15.54 9.51
C PRO A 747 -2.78 16.22 10.77
N GLY A 748 -2.41 17.48 10.98
CA GLY A 748 -2.74 18.26 12.19
C GLY A 748 -1.61 18.37 13.22
N GLU A 749 -0.50 17.64 13.06
CA GLU A 749 0.68 17.74 13.93
C GLU A 749 1.74 18.70 13.34
N THR A 750 2.50 19.36 14.22
CA THR A 750 3.41 20.46 13.88
C THR A 750 4.88 20.17 14.22
N GLU A 751 5.20 18.96 14.69
CA GLU A 751 6.59 18.58 15.00
C GLU A 751 7.33 18.23 13.70
N PRO A 752 8.47 18.87 13.39
CA PRO A 752 9.17 18.62 12.13
C PRO A 752 9.95 17.31 12.15
N VAL A 753 10.17 16.76 10.95
CA VAL A 753 11.02 15.58 10.72
C VAL A 753 12.48 15.99 10.80
N GLN A 754 13.21 15.40 11.75
CA GLN A 754 14.58 15.78 12.09
C GLN A 754 15.31 14.62 12.80
N GLY A 755 16.63 14.67 12.77
CA GLY A 755 17.48 13.91 13.68
C GLY A 755 17.63 14.63 15.02
N PHE A 756 17.79 13.85 16.08
CA PHE A 756 18.03 14.32 17.45
C PHE A 756 19.35 13.79 17.95
N VAL A 757 20.13 14.61 18.65
CA VAL A 757 21.23 14.17 19.50
C VAL A 757 20.81 14.34 20.95
N MET A 758 20.96 13.29 21.76
CA MET A 758 20.52 13.28 23.15
C MET A 758 21.65 12.85 24.09
N ASN A 759 21.62 13.36 25.32
CA ASN A 759 22.39 12.80 26.41
C ASN A 759 21.70 11.51 26.89
N PHE A 760 22.35 10.37 26.75
CA PHE A 760 21.78 9.08 27.15
C PHE A 760 21.38 9.08 28.64
N SER A 761 22.19 9.69 29.51
CA SER A 761 22.03 9.62 30.97
C SER A 761 20.86 10.46 31.48
N THR A 762 20.62 11.65 30.92
CA THR A 762 19.49 12.52 31.32
C THR A 762 18.24 12.30 30.46
N GLY A 763 18.39 11.84 29.21
CA GLY A 763 17.31 11.76 28.23
C GLY A 763 16.98 13.09 27.56
N GLU A 764 17.77 14.14 27.79
CA GLU A 764 17.57 15.48 27.23
C GLU A 764 18.15 15.55 25.80
N ILE A 765 17.46 16.28 24.91
CA ILE A 765 17.96 16.61 23.58
C ILE A 765 19.02 17.72 23.73
N ILE A 766 20.20 17.46 23.19
CA ILE A 766 21.35 18.38 23.13
C ILE A 766 21.24 19.24 21.85
N ASP A 767 20.93 18.62 20.72
CA ASP A 767 20.89 19.27 19.41
C ASP A 767 19.90 18.57 18.45
N THR A 768 19.51 19.26 17.37
CA THR A 768 18.60 18.76 16.33
C THR A 768 19.15 19.09 14.94
N PHE A 769 19.17 18.11 14.04
CA PHE A 769 19.74 18.24 12.70
C PHE A 769 18.79 17.77 11.60
N SER A 770 18.87 18.38 10.43
CA SER A 770 18.12 18.01 9.23
C SER A 770 18.90 18.44 7.98
N PRO A 771 18.61 17.89 6.79
CA PRO A 771 19.28 18.34 5.57
C PRO A 771 18.86 19.80 5.25
N VAL A 772 19.77 20.55 4.65
CA VAL A 772 19.66 21.99 4.41
C VAL A 772 19.25 22.27 2.95
N ARG A 773 19.69 21.45 1.99
CA ARG A 773 19.29 21.57 0.56
C ARG A 773 17.99 20.85 0.21
N LYS A 774 17.48 19.97 1.09
CA LYS A 774 16.29 19.12 0.90
C LYS A 774 15.66 18.83 2.27
N THR A 775 14.46 18.26 2.30
CA THR A 775 13.89 17.65 3.52
C THR A 775 14.18 16.16 3.58
N PHE A 776 14.10 15.55 4.77
CA PHE A 776 13.83 14.12 4.87
C PHE A 776 12.46 13.80 4.26
N GLU A 777 12.28 12.61 3.68
CA GLU A 777 11.01 12.11 3.13
C GLU A 777 10.46 10.91 3.91
N MET A 778 11.35 10.02 4.38
CA MET A 778 11.09 9.07 5.47
C MET A 778 12.44 8.54 6.00
N PRO A 779 13.04 9.22 7.01
CA PRO A 779 14.31 8.81 7.59
C PRO A 779 14.07 7.56 8.45
N HIS A 780 14.60 6.45 7.98
CA HIS A 780 14.19 5.11 8.39
C HIS A 780 15.23 4.43 9.28
N ASP A 781 16.51 4.78 9.10
CA ASP A 781 17.60 4.30 9.95
C ASP A 781 18.67 5.38 10.18
N VAL A 782 19.43 5.26 11.27
CA VAL A 782 20.51 6.19 11.65
C VAL A 782 21.68 5.43 12.28
N VAL A 783 22.91 5.76 11.86
CA VAL A 783 24.14 5.27 12.49
C VAL A 783 25.12 6.41 12.74
N ALA A 784 25.83 6.38 13.86
CA ALA A 784 26.83 7.38 14.23
C ALA A 784 28.16 6.73 14.69
N SER A 785 29.28 7.35 14.35
CA SER A 785 30.63 6.94 14.74
C SER A 785 31.13 7.70 15.97
N GLU A 786 32.23 7.21 16.58
CA GLU A 786 32.88 7.87 17.74
C GLU A 786 33.40 9.28 17.43
N ASP A 787 33.71 9.59 16.17
CA ASP A 787 34.07 10.95 15.70
C ASP A 787 32.86 11.88 15.52
N LYS A 788 31.64 11.41 15.82
CA LYS A 788 30.37 12.12 15.71
C LYS A 788 29.99 12.49 14.27
N THR A 789 30.53 11.78 13.28
CA THR A 789 29.89 11.66 11.96
C THR A 789 28.60 10.87 12.12
N VAL A 790 27.52 11.32 11.48
CA VAL A 790 26.19 10.68 11.51
C VAL A 790 25.73 10.42 10.09
N PHE A 791 25.16 9.24 9.85
CA PHE A 791 24.53 8.88 8.59
C PHE A 791 23.06 8.54 8.82
N VAL A 792 22.16 9.04 7.96
CA VAL A 792 20.72 8.75 8.01
C VAL A 792 20.28 8.14 6.68
N GLY A 793 19.65 6.97 6.72
CA GLY A 793 19.10 6.28 5.56
C GLY A 793 17.65 6.68 5.35
N ASP A 794 17.28 7.09 4.13
CA ASP A 794 15.92 7.52 3.79
C ASP A 794 15.30 6.59 2.74
N VAL A 795 14.17 5.97 3.11
CA VAL A 795 13.47 4.99 2.27
C VAL A 795 12.72 5.64 1.10
N HIS A 796 12.20 6.86 1.26
CA HIS A 796 11.42 7.53 0.23
C HIS A 796 12.32 8.35 -0.70
N ALA A 797 13.25 9.13 -0.14
CA ALA A 797 14.24 9.88 -0.91
C ALA A 797 15.29 8.97 -1.58
N ARG A 798 15.37 7.69 -1.19
CA ARG A 798 16.31 6.68 -1.69
C ARG A 798 17.77 7.12 -1.57
N ALA A 799 18.08 7.71 -0.43
CA ALA A 799 19.32 8.43 -0.20
C ALA A 799 19.96 8.04 1.13
N VAL A 800 21.24 8.35 1.28
CA VAL A 800 21.90 8.48 2.58
C VAL A 800 22.36 9.90 2.74
N TRP A 801 21.99 10.50 3.87
CA TRP A 801 22.43 11.82 4.30
C TRP A 801 23.63 11.68 5.22
N LYS A 802 24.60 12.60 5.14
CA LYS A 802 25.76 12.64 6.03
C LYS A 802 25.78 13.95 6.79
N PHE A 803 26.06 13.86 8.09
CA PHE A 803 26.25 15.00 8.98
C PHE A 803 27.53 14.85 9.79
N THR A 804 28.10 15.96 10.27
CA THR A 804 29.32 15.99 11.10
C THR A 804 29.22 17.05 12.19
N SER A 805 29.91 16.83 13.32
CA SER A 805 29.92 17.80 14.41
C SER A 805 30.82 18.99 14.14
N THR A 806 30.31 20.19 14.41
CA THR A 806 31.00 21.48 14.22
C THR A 806 31.80 21.91 15.47
N GLU A 807 32.28 20.96 16.29
CA GLU A 807 33.07 21.25 17.48
C GLU A 807 34.30 22.07 17.12
N LYS A 808 34.25 23.38 17.41
CA LYS A 808 35.39 24.27 17.20
C LYS A 808 36.52 23.80 18.09
N MET A 809 37.56 23.24 17.48
CA MET A 809 38.87 23.12 18.09
C MET A 809 39.41 24.53 18.38
N GLU A 810 39.00 25.14 19.51
CA GLU A 810 39.71 26.26 20.11
C GLU A 810 41.09 25.75 20.58
N HIS A 811 42.02 25.66 19.63
CA HIS A 811 43.41 26.00 19.88
C HIS A 811 43.45 27.47 20.32
N ARG A 812 43.10 27.68 21.59
CA ARG A 812 42.95 28.97 22.26
C ARG A 812 44.33 29.59 22.44
N SER A 813 44.88 30.06 21.33
CA SER A 813 46.17 30.76 21.24
C SER A 813 46.04 32.14 21.88
N VAL A 814 46.03 32.15 23.22
CA VAL A 814 45.89 33.37 24.02
C VAL A 814 47.10 34.27 23.74
N LYS A 815 46.94 35.24 22.84
CA LYS A 815 47.92 36.31 22.58
C LYS A 815 48.04 37.21 23.81
N LYS A 816 48.85 36.77 24.79
CA LYS A 816 49.24 37.56 25.95
C LYS A 816 50.74 37.81 25.91
N ALA A 817 51.12 39.06 25.67
CA ALA A 817 52.48 39.59 25.82
C ALA A 817 53.60 38.95 24.97
N GLY A 818 53.40 38.85 23.64
CA GLY A 818 54.47 39.18 22.68
C GLY A 818 55.77 38.37 22.69
N ILE A 819 55.76 37.10 23.11
CA ILE A 819 56.88 36.17 22.97
C ILE A 819 56.37 34.90 22.30
N GLU A 820 56.95 34.52 21.17
CA GLU A 820 56.71 33.21 20.56
C GLU A 820 57.62 32.17 21.21
N VAL A 821 57.05 31.08 21.72
CA VAL A 821 57.77 29.89 22.15
C VAL A 821 57.19 28.71 21.38
N GLN A 822 57.98 28.15 20.47
CA GLN A 822 57.65 26.86 19.84
C GLN A 822 58.07 25.75 20.80
N GLU A 823 57.09 25.07 21.40
CA GLU A 823 57.36 23.84 22.14
C GLU A 823 57.28 22.65 21.18
N VAL A 824 58.45 22.14 20.80
CA VAL A 824 58.57 21.00 19.88
C VAL A 824 58.25 19.71 20.63
N LYS A 825 57.38 18.87 20.05
CA LYS A 825 57.36 17.43 20.33
C LYS A 825 57.74 16.67 19.07
N GLU A 826 58.68 15.75 19.24
CA GLU A 826 59.44 15.14 18.15
C GLU A 826 58.65 14.00 17.49
N THR A 827 58.50 14.05 16.17
CA THR A 827 58.15 12.88 15.36
C THR A 827 59.40 12.44 14.62
N ILE A 828 59.99 11.31 15.02
CA ILE A 828 61.24 10.81 14.44
C ILE A 828 60.97 10.25 13.04
N ILE A 829 61.56 10.87 12.02
CA ILE A 829 61.65 10.33 10.65
C ILE A 829 63.10 10.53 10.17
N GLU A 830 63.90 9.47 10.13
CA GLU A 830 65.23 9.54 9.52
C GLU A 830 65.15 9.51 7.99
N THR A 831 65.45 10.68 7.44
CA THR A 831 65.58 11.04 6.02
C THR A 831 66.41 10.09 5.15
N SER A 832 66.02 9.91 3.88
CA SER A 832 66.88 10.03 2.66
C SER A 832 66.15 9.50 1.40
N LEU A 833 66.30 10.05 0.18
CA LEU A 833 67.05 11.21 -0.31
C LEU A 833 66.50 11.65 -1.71
N LYS A 834 66.28 12.97 -1.92
CA LYS A 834 66.47 13.78 -3.17
C LYS A 834 65.95 13.27 -4.55
N ASN A 835 65.43 14.08 -5.48
CA ASN A 835 65.61 15.52 -5.76
C ASN A 835 64.36 16.14 -6.47
N ASN A 836 64.31 17.48 -6.51
CA ASN A 836 63.39 18.34 -7.31
C ASN A 836 64.11 18.81 -8.63
N PRO A 837 63.57 19.63 -9.57
CA PRO A 837 62.38 20.50 -9.48
C PRO A 837 61.45 20.62 -10.72
N GLU A 838 60.43 21.49 -10.54
CA GLU A 838 59.87 22.46 -11.51
C GLU A 838 58.69 22.13 -12.45
N SER A 839 58.00 23.21 -12.84
CA SER A 839 56.59 23.25 -13.22
C SER A 839 56.35 23.68 -14.68
N LYS A 840 55.28 23.15 -15.31
CA LYS A 840 54.16 23.93 -15.93
C LYS A 840 53.26 23.07 -16.85
N GLN A 841 51.97 23.42 -16.85
CA GLN A 841 50.99 23.09 -17.90
C GLN A 841 51.05 24.14 -19.04
N PRO A 842 50.26 24.02 -20.13
CA PRO A 842 49.98 22.84 -20.98
C PRO A 842 50.15 23.17 -22.49
N LEU A 843 50.07 22.18 -23.42
CA LEU A 843 49.39 22.32 -24.74
C LEU A 843 49.39 21.06 -25.64
N LYS A 844 48.50 21.10 -26.63
CA LYS A 844 47.95 20.10 -27.58
C LYS A 844 48.90 19.41 -28.59
N LYS A 845 48.39 18.27 -29.10
CA LYS A 845 48.41 17.71 -30.50
C LYS A 845 49.59 16.82 -31.00
N GLU A 846 49.23 15.54 -31.19
CA GLU A 846 49.25 14.73 -32.44
C GLU A 846 50.54 14.27 -33.18
N GLU A 847 50.38 13.06 -33.77
CA GLU A 847 51.11 12.39 -34.89
C GLU A 847 52.47 11.66 -34.63
N LYS A 848 52.42 10.30 -34.82
CA LYS A 848 53.28 9.42 -35.66
C LYS A 848 54.83 9.45 -35.46
N GLN A 849 55.61 8.35 -35.53
CA GLN A 849 55.41 6.99 -36.10
C GLN A 849 56.54 6.01 -35.66
N HIS A 850 56.29 4.68 -35.70
CA HIS A 850 57.22 3.52 -35.67
C HIS A 850 58.23 3.35 -34.49
N VAL A 851 58.30 2.21 -33.76
CA VAL A 851 58.55 0.79 -34.15
C VAL A 851 59.99 0.61 -34.68
N VAL A 852 60.93 0.05 -33.91
CA VAL A 852 61.22 -1.39 -33.63
C VAL A 852 62.05 -1.46 -32.30
N GLN A 853 62.01 -2.44 -31.38
CA GLN A 853 61.43 -3.81 -31.27
C GLN A 853 61.05 -4.13 -29.80
N GLN A 854 60.48 -5.32 -29.53
CA GLN A 854 60.46 -5.99 -28.22
C GLN A 854 60.69 -7.51 -28.43
N ALA A 855 61.40 -8.19 -27.53
CA ALA A 855 61.72 -9.62 -27.63
C ALA A 855 61.42 -10.37 -26.32
N SER A 856 60.95 -11.61 -26.41
CA SER A 856 60.33 -12.34 -25.30
C SER A 856 61.23 -13.41 -24.67
N THR A 857 61.05 -13.62 -23.36
CA THR A 857 61.48 -14.82 -22.63
C THR A 857 60.25 -15.62 -22.22
N GLY A 858 59.95 -16.68 -22.97
CA GLY A 858 58.73 -17.47 -22.78
C GLY A 858 58.82 -18.48 -21.62
N VAL A 859 57.75 -18.59 -20.84
CA VAL A 859 57.52 -19.75 -19.97
C VAL A 859 56.98 -20.90 -20.84
N SER A 860 57.51 -22.12 -20.64
CA SER A 860 57.25 -23.22 -21.57
C SER A 860 55.79 -23.71 -21.54
N PHE A 861 55.18 -23.79 -22.72
CA PHE A 861 53.82 -24.29 -22.97
C PHE A 861 53.56 -25.69 -22.37
N VAL A 862 54.63 -26.50 -22.22
CA VAL A 862 54.60 -27.85 -21.65
C VAL A 862 54.10 -27.86 -20.20
N LEU A 863 54.46 -26.87 -19.38
CA LEU A 863 54.05 -26.84 -17.97
C LEU A 863 52.54 -26.66 -17.81
N ILE A 864 51.95 -25.75 -18.60
CA ILE A 864 50.51 -25.46 -18.56
C ILE A 864 49.71 -26.68 -19.04
N THR A 865 50.16 -27.37 -20.09
CA THR A 865 49.49 -28.59 -20.56
C THR A 865 49.61 -29.73 -19.55
N THR A 866 50.75 -29.92 -18.87
CA THR A 866 50.86 -30.93 -17.81
C THR A 866 49.94 -30.69 -16.61
N LEU A 867 49.77 -29.43 -16.18
CA LEU A 867 48.92 -29.09 -15.04
C LEU A 867 47.41 -29.30 -15.30
N LEU A 868 46.96 -29.10 -16.55
CA LEU A 868 45.55 -29.32 -16.92
C LEU A 868 45.21 -30.81 -17.18
N VAL A 869 46.16 -31.62 -17.65
CA VAL A 869 45.90 -33.04 -17.96
C VAL A 869 45.74 -33.88 -16.69
N ILE A 870 46.50 -33.60 -15.62
CA ILE A 870 46.46 -34.37 -14.36
C ILE A 870 45.04 -34.48 -13.75
N PRO A 871 44.30 -33.38 -13.48
CA PRO A 871 42.96 -33.48 -12.88
C PRO A 871 41.94 -34.18 -13.80
N VAL A 872 42.08 -34.04 -15.13
CA VAL A 872 41.21 -34.73 -16.10
C VAL A 872 41.46 -36.25 -16.08
N VAL A 873 42.72 -36.68 -16.01
CA VAL A 873 43.09 -38.10 -15.89
C VAL A 873 42.60 -38.68 -14.56
N VAL A 874 42.67 -37.92 -13.46
CA VAL A 874 42.12 -38.34 -12.15
C VAL A 874 40.59 -38.49 -12.20
N LEU A 875 39.86 -37.55 -12.82
CA LEU A 875 38.41 -37.66 -13.02
C LEU A 875 38.02 -38.88 -13.87
N LEU A 876 38.76 -39.14 -14.95
CA LEU A 876 38.56 -40.34 -15.78
C LEU A 876 38.86 -41.63 -15.01
N ALA A 877 39.92 -41.65 -14.19
CA ALA A 877 40.24 -42.80 -13.33
C ALA A 877 39.13 -43.07 -12.29
N ILE A 878 38.55 -42.03 -11.70
CA ILE A 878 37.40 -42.14 -10.78
C ILE A 878 36.16 -42.67 -11.50
N LEU A 879 35.85 -42.15 -12.69
CA LEU A 879 34.73 -42.64 -13.51
C LEU A 879 34.90 -44.10 -13.94
N VAL A 880 36.12 -44.50 -14.34
CA VAL A 880 36.46 -45.90 -14.66
C VAL A 880 36.35 -46.78 -13.41
N PHE A 881 36.82 -46.33 -12.25
CA PHE A 881 36.69 -47.06 -10.98
C PHE A 881 35.22 -47.25 -10.57
N ILE A 882 34.37 -46.23 -10.74
CA ILE A 882 32.92 -46.33 -10.48
C ILE A 882 32.25 -47.30 -11.47
N ARG A 883 32.61 -47.26 -12.77
CA ARG A 883 32.10 -48.21 -13.76
C ARG A 883 32.55 -49.66 -13.48
N TRP A 884 33.81 -49.84 -13.11
CA TRP A 884 34.37 -51.15 -12.73
C TRP A 884 33.73 -51.71 -11.45
N ARG A 885 33.49 -50.85 -10.45
CA ARG A 885 32.77 -51.22 -9.22
C ARG A 885 31.28 -51.51 -9.44
N LYS A 886 30.64 -50.93 -10.47
CA LYS A 886 29.28 -51.33 -10.88
C LYS A 886 29.26 -52.67 -11.64
N THR A 887 30.24 -52.93 -12.50
CA THR A 887 30.31 -54.17 -13.30
C THR A 887 30.84 -55.39 -12.54
N THR A 888 31.51 -55.21 -11.39
CA THR A 888 31.95 -56.31 -10.52
C THR A 888 30.92 -56.76 -9.46
N VAL A 889 29.75 -56.12 -9.39
CA VAL A 889 28.69 -56.43 -8.39
C VAL A 889 27.49 -57.16 -9.00
N TYR A 890 27.31 -57.10 -10.33
CA TYR A 890 26.29 -57.87 -11.07
C TYR A 890 26.90 -58.43 -12.35
N GLY A 891 27.28 -59.72 -12.35
CA GLY A 891 27.95 -60.33 -13.50
C GLY A 891 28.43 -61.78 -13.33
N ALA A 892 27.63 -62.67 -12.72
CA ALA A 892 27.72 -64.13 -12.85
C ALA A 892 26.51 -64.81 -12.19
N ASP A 893 25.52 -65.19 -13.01
CA ASP A 893 24.74 -66.45 -13.07
C ASP A 893 24.15 -67.09 -11.77
N ALA A 894 22.98 -67.75 -11.77
CA ALA A 894 22.20 -68.30 -12.89
C ALA A 894 20.67 -68.25 -12.66
N GLU A 895 19.93 -68.97 -13.51
CA GLU A 895 18.47 -68.92 -13.75
C GLU A 895 17.56 -69.60 -12.69
N HIS A 896 16.25 -69.53 -12.98
CA HIS A 896 15.17 -70.44 -12.57
C HIS A 896 14.46 -70.31 -11.19
N LYS A 897 13.29 -69.66 -11.26
CA LYS A 897 11.94 -70.18 -10.92
C LYS A 897 11.63 -70.86 -9.55
N LEU A 898 10.50 -70.38 -9.00
CA LEU A 898 9.49 -71.07 -8.16
C LEU A 898 9.64 -71.10 -6.62
N ASP A 899 8.55 -70.64 -6.00
CA ASP A 899 7.84 -71.18 -4.83
C ASP A 899 8.46 -71.22 -3.41
N SER A 900 7.90 -70.34 -2.58
CA SER A 900 7.04 -70.72 -1.43
C SER A 900 7.65 -71.19 -0.08
N SER A 901 7.18 -70.51 0.97
CA SER A 901 6.80 -71.06 2.30
C SER A 901 7.85 -71.48 3.35
N SER A 902 7.81 -70.76 4.47
CA SER A 902 8.03 -71.24 5.87
C SER A 902 9.46 -71.63 6.31
N GLY A 903 9.72 -71.69 7.64
CA GLY A 903 11.00 -72.27 8.12
C GLY A 903 11.64 -71.88 9.47
N ARG A 904 10.91 -71.30 10.44
CA ARG A 904 11.05 -71.49 11.91
C ARG A 904 12.35 -72.18 12.47
N ILE A 905 13.07 -71.59 13.45
CA ILE A 905 13.62 -72.20 14.73
C ILE A 905 14.92 -71.56 15.34
N LEU A 906 14.84 -71.25 16.66
CA LEU A 906 15.82 -71.07 17.79
C LEU A 906 17.34 -70.80 17.61
N GLY A 907 17.94 -70.02 18.54
CA GLY A 907 19.42 -69.84 18.62
C GLY A 907 20.12 -69.16 19.85
N ARG A 908 19.71 -69.40 21.12
CA ARG A 908 20.48 -69.19 22.40
C ARG A 908 21.58 -68.10 22.58
N LEU A 909 21.28 -67.12 23.47
CA LEU A 909 21.95 -66.83 24.77
C LEU A 909 23.51 -66.72 24.94
N ARG A 910 23.94 -65.56 25.51
CA ARG A 910 24.77 -65.34 26.74
C ARG A 910 26.23 -64.81 26.62
N GLY A 911 26.54 -63.67 27.25
CA GLY A 911 27.93 -63.31 27.66
C GLY A 911 28.18 -61.83 28.01
N LYS A 912 28.67 -61.53 29.22
CA LYS A 912 28.98 -60.17 29.74
C LYS A 912 30.29 -59.56 29.20
N GLY A 913 30.32 -58.23 29.05
CA GLY A 913 31.25 -57.37 29.82
C GLY A 913 32.43 -56.70 29.09
N GLY A 914 32.80 -55.50 29.58
CA GLY A 914 33.93 -54.68 29.08
C GLY A 914 33.46 -53.46 28.29
N GLY A 915 34.20 -52.35 28.35
CA GLY A 915 33.88 -51.10 27.64
C GLY A 915 35.09 -50.45 26.99
N GLY A 916 34.88 -49.66 25.94
CA GLY A 916 35.93 -48.93 25.23
C GLY A 916 35.46 -48.26 23.93
N LEU A 917 35.49 -46.93 23.91
CA LEU A 917 35.63 -46.00 22.78
C LEU A 917 35.09 -46.37 21.36
N ASN A 918 33.89 -45.84 21.07
CA ASN A 918 33.60 -44.84 20.02
C ASN A 918 33.71 -45.17 18.49
N LEU A 919 32.93 -44.40 17.71
CA LEU A 919 32.89 -44.27 16.23
C LEU A 919 32.43 -45.52 15.43
N GLY A 920 31.19 -45.50 14.91
CA GLY A 920 30.67 -46.55 14.01
C GLY A 920 29.21 -46.34 13.59
N ASN A 921 29.00 -45.79 12.40
CA ASN A 921 27.74 -45.36 11.81
C ASN A 921 26.75 -46.50 11.43
N PHE A 922 25.51 -46.12 11.07
CA PHE A 922 24.48 -46.83 10.26
C PHE A 922 23.41 -47.79 10.85
N PHE A 923 22.20 -47.59 10.27
CA PHE A 923 21.01 -48.47 10.15
C PHE A 923 20.21 -48.97 11.38
N ALA A 924 19.23 -48.15 11.76
CA ALA A 924 17.78 -48.42 11.68
C ALA A 924 17.12 -49.61 12.42
N SER A 925 15.97 -49.27 13.06
CA SER A 925 14.92 -50.16 13.62
C SER A 925 15.27 -50.87 14.95
N HIS A 926 14.33 -51.19 15.86
CA HIS A 926 12.89 -51.40 15.66
C HIS A 926 11.95 -50.81 16.74
N LYS A 927 10.71 -50.58 16.28
CA LYS A 927 9.42 -50.20 16.94
C LYS A 927 9.10 -50.82 18.33
N GLY A 928 8.17 -50.20 19.07
CA GLY A 928 7.64 -50.78 20.32
C GLY A 928 6.30 -50.28 20.91
N TYR A 929 5.19 -50.25 20.13
CA TYR A 929 3.78 -50.10 20.65
C TYR A 929 3.43 -48.74 21.33
N SER A 930 2.16 -48.33 21.56
CA SER A 930 0.83 -48.91 21.30
C SER A 930 -0.23 -47.81 21.09
N ARG A 931 -1.15 -47.98 20.12
CA ARG A 931 -2.56 -47.56 20.31
C ARG A 931 -3.50 -48.31 19.37
N LYS A 932 -4.67 -48.73 19.88
CA LYS A 932 -5.80 -49.24 19.09
C LYS A 932 -6.79 -48.09 18.81
N GLY A 933 -7.43 -48.12 17.66
CA GLY A 933 -8.58 -47.31 17.27
C GLY A 933 -9.20 -47.91 16.01
N PHE A 934 -10.52 -48.12 16.00
CA PHE A 934 -11.25 -48.76 14.89
C PHE A 934 -11.43 -47.78 13.72
N ASP A 935 -11.43 -48.19 12.44
CA ASP A 935 -12.46 -48.99 11.72
C ASP A 935 -13.82 -48.25 11.72
N ARG A 936 -14.49 -47.91 10.60
CA ARG A 936 -14.70 -48.58 9.29
C ARG A 936 -14.82 -47.54 8.13
N LEU A 937 -14.52 -47.85 6.86
CA LEU A 937 -15.31 -48.54 5.80
C LEU A 937 -16.73 -47.94 5.57
N SER A 938 -17.26 -47.73 4.34
CA SER A 938 -16.85 -48.20 2.99
C SER A 938 -17.26 -47.22 1.86
N THR A 939 -16.70 -47.39 0.66
CA THR A 939 -17.41 -47.22 -0.63
C THR A 939 -17.00 -48.34 -1.60
N GLU A 940 -17.99 -49.04 -2.16
CA GLU A 940 -17.87 -50.09 -3.19
C GLU A 940 -18.93 -49.85 -4.28
N GLY A 941 -18.76 -50.42 -5.49
CA GLY A 941 -19.62 -50.17 -6.67
C GLY A 941 -19.00 -49.12 -7.60
N SER A 942 -18.31 -49.41 -8.71
CA SER A 942 -18.34 -50.52 -9.69
C SER A 942 -19.30 -50.33 -10.87
N ASP A 943 -18.87 -50.87 -12.02
CA ASP A 943 -19.61 -51.14 -13.27
C ASP A 943 -19.80 -49.93 -14.25
N GLN A 944 -19.75 -50.07 -15.58
CA GLN A 944 -18.93 -50.92 -16.49
C GLN A 944 -19.02 -50.38 -17.95
N GLU A 945 -18.26 -50.97 -18.90
CA GLU A 945 -18.30 -50.76 -20.38
C GLU A 945 -17.66 -49.46 -20.93
N LYS A 946 -16.95 -49.43 -22.08
CA LYS A 946 -16.48 -50.48 -23.03
C LYS A 946 -15.29 -49.97 -23.91
N ASP A 947 -14.38 -50.88 -24.28
CA ASP A 947 -13.80 -51.21 -25.61
C ASP A 947 -14.04 -50.22 -26.78
N GLU A 948 -13.14 -49.87 -27.72
CA GLU A 948 -11.77 -50.26 -28.21
C GLU A 948 -11.07 -48.95 -28.74
N ASP A 949 -9.81 -48.83 -29.21
CA ASP A 949 -9.03 -49.55 -30.25
C ASP A 949 -7.54 -49.07 -30.27
N ASP A 950 -6.64 -49.69 -31.05
CA ASP A 950 -5.16 -49.51 -31.05
C ASP A 950 -4.60 -48.35 -31.93
N GLY A 951 -3.35 -47.91 -31.66
CA GLY A 951 -2.59 -47.01 -32.57
C GLY A 951 -1.18 -46.60 -32.08
N THR A 952 -0.14 -46.80 -32.91
CA THR A 952 1.30 -46.70 -32.53
C THR A 952 2.15 -45.67 -33.29
N ASP A 953 3.15 -45.13 -32.59
CA ASP A 953 4.49 -44.69 -33.04
C ASP A 953 4.72 -43.48 -33.97
N SER A 954 5.93 -42.91 -33.82
CA SER A 954 6.68 -41.96 -34.68
C SER A 954 6.22 -40.49 -34.77
N GLU A 955 7.05 -39.50 -35.14
CA GLU A 955 8.45 -39.07 -34.81
C GLU A 955 8.74 -37.82 -35.70
N GLU A 956 9.46 -36.81 -35.19
CA GLU A 956 10.06 -35.66 -35.95
C GLU A 956 9.05 -34.76 -36.76
N GLU A 957 9.37 -33.56 -37.31
CA GLU A 957 10.57 -32.70 -37.29
C GLU A 957 10.17 -31.18 -37.30
N TYR A 958 11.16 -30.26 -37.26
CA TYR A 958 10.98 -28.79 -37.25
C TYR A 958 11.12 -28.17 -38.66
N SER A 959 10.56 -26.97 -38.91
CA SER A 959 10.92 -26.14 -40.09
C SER A 959 10.56 -24.65 -39.95
N ALA A 960 11.31 -23.78 -40.66
CA ALA A 960 11.24 -22.32 -40.61
C ALA A 960 11.17 -21.69 -42.04
N PRO A 961 10.75 -20.42 -42.20
CA PRO A 961 10.29 -19.88 -43.50
C PRO A 961 11.38 -19.26 -44.41
N PRO A 962 11.09 -19.10 -45.73
CA PRO A 962 12.06 -18.63 -46.75
C PRO A 962 12.09 -17.09 -46.98
N PRO A 963 13.15 -16.56 -47.64
CA PRO A 963 13.35 -15.13 -47.95
C PRO A 963 12.73 -14.67 -49.30
N PRO A 964 12.62 -13.34 -49.56
CA PRO A 964 11.90 -12.78 -50.72
C PRO A 964 12.72 -12.62 -52.03
N PRO A 965 12.05 -12.48 -53.20
CA PRO A 965 12.69 -12.31 -54.50
C PRO A 965 13.02 -10.85 -54.88
N ALA A 966 13.92 -10.68 -55.86
CA ALA A 966 14.31 -9.41 -56.48
C ALA A 966 13.61 -9.17 -57.85
N PRO A 967 13.55 -7.93 -58.38
CA PRO A 967 12.58 -7.55 -59.42
C PRO A 967 13.09 -7.67 -60.87
N SER A 968 12.13 -7.65 -61.82
CA SER A 968 12.35 -7.35 -63.24
C SER A 968 11.29 -6.37 -63.75
N SER A 969 11.63 -5.56 -64.76
CA SER A 969 10.92 -4.34 -65.14
C SER A 969 10.03 -4.46 -66.39
N SER A 970 8.85 -3.85 -66.33
CA SER A 970 8.19 -3.16 -67.46
C SER A 970 7.13 -2.18 -66.94
#